data_AF-A0A1H6PSZ4-F1
#
_entry.id   AF-A0A1H6PSZ4-F1
#
_cell.length_a   1.000
_cell.length_b   1.000
_cell.length_c   1.000
_cell.angle_alpha   90.00
_cell.angle_beta   90.00
_cell.angle_gamma   90.00
#
_symmetry.space_group_name_H-M   'P 1'
#
loop_
_entity.id
_entity.type
_entity.pdbx_description
1 polymer ?
#
loop_
_entity_poly.entity_id
_entity_poly.type
_entity_poly.pdbx_seq_one_letter_code
_entity_poly.pdbx_strand_id
1 'polypeptide(L)'
;MAISDIITAAYNGLKSVASKKNEDRTPDTQVQVPQNIQLEVSQNLSLDPLIKWAENELVKLAMLPICEAVLLGLTVLKGVAKVDKRAVPLILVGACDLLHPVIEKAIGYSFDCEYMQGDSIQRGNTGKSFTNVLTLMDTMGDDGKALRYYLMGLTQCGKPDTPYIDTSKLGWYPPKPDNITIAPSSNETFNVLHISDFHLDLKYQIGAESQCDYYMCCTDLSKNQTAINAGFHDPLIPAQSMGTYQCDCPQSLMEDSLQNVVDINKDKKFEFGIFTGDMVAHDPDEYYSKQNVQDNEEQAYKNLKQYLGDLPIYATFGNHDTYPNSQFAQDKSGFGGEFQWNTDLVTGLWKDYGWIDEAEASNAAHTVGSFAVTTKRGLRVISLDSNFWYKMNLYNYWNIADPDPSGVFKWFVDELVESEKKGERVWVVTHVPTGGAGDGLPWSSEVMRQIIVRFSPHVIAAVFYGHTHADQFTVYYDTPHGSTDMTDPLTTGWIVQSITPVDFYNPSWRYYEVDSKTFEIMDSKNYYTQLDQTFDYDLSKPYLANASSSFPHVGYEPQTPANAKWEFLYSAREAYDPHNNWPKDAPLNATFWDRVIKNIQSDPQQLETFYDNWFRKSPYTKQCSGGDCAKDTACFLAGGSWDSLYNCEGKSPIRGGE
;
A
#
# COMPACT_ATOMS: atom_id res chain seq x y z
N MET A 1 0.19 10.43 -12.23
CA MET A 1 1.05 11.39 -11.49
C MET A 1 0.25 11.96 -10.33
N ALA A 2 0.87 12.19 -9.17
CA ALA A 2 0.13 12.58 -7.98
C ALA A 2 -0.19 14.10 -7.99
N ILE A 3 -1.30 14.49 -7.36
CA ILE A 3 -1.70 15.90 -7.16
C ILE A 3 -0.54 16.73 -6.56
N SER A 4 0.32 16.11 -5.75
CA SER A 4 1.56 16.67 -5.19
C SER A 4 2.50 17.27 -6.22
N ASP A 5 2.74 16.56 -7.33
CA ASP A 5 3.74 16.92 -8.33
C ASP A 5 3.28 18.17 -9.08
N ILE A 6 1.99 18.25 -9.39
CA ILE A 6 1.37 19.41 -10.04
C ILE A 6 1.38 20.61 -9.09
N ILE A 7 0.99 20.43 -7.82
CA ILE A 7 1.02 21.54 -6.84
C ILE A 7 2.44 22.10 -6.69
N THR A 8 3.43 21.23 -6.61
CA THR A 8 4.84 21.62 -6.48
C THR A 8 5.33 22.32 -7.74
N ALA A 9 5.06 21.75 -8.92
CA ALA A 9 5.40 22.36 -10.20
C ALA A 9 4.69 23.69 -10.41
N ALA A 10 3.42 23.81 -10.00
CA ALA A 10 2.61 25.02 -10.12
C ALA A 10 3.20 26.13 -9.27
N TYR A 11 3.50 25.82 -8.01
CA TYR A 11 4.14 26.75 -7.12
C TYR A 11 5.49 27.24 -7.68
N ASN A 12 6.35 26.33 -8.17
CA ASN A 12 7.66 26.69 -8.72
C ASN A 12 7.55 27.49 -10.03
N GLY A 13 6.64 27.10 -10.93
CA GLY A 13 6.35 27.79 -12.17
C GLY A 13 5.85 29.20 -11.91
N LEU A 14 4.86 29.35 -11.03
CA LEU A 14 4.32 30.65 -10.63
C LEU A 14 5.38 31.50 -9.91
N LYS A 15 6.21 30.91 -9.05
CA LYS A 15 7.34 31.60 -8.41
C LYS A 15 8.32 32.15 -9.44
N SER A 16 8.59 31.41 -10.52
CA SER A 16 9.48 31.88 -11.62
C SER A 16 8.90 33.07 -12.41
N VAL A 17 7.57 33.13 -12.53
CA VAL A 17 6.86 34.28 -13.15
C VAL A 17 6.82 35.47 -12.19
N ALA A 18 6.71 35.19 -10.89
CA ALA A 18 6.65 36.15 -9.80
C ALA A 18 8.03 36.74 -9.41
N SER A 19 9.12 35.99 -9.59
CA SER A 19 10.47 36.35 -9.14
C SER A 19 11.16 37.32 -10.10
N LYS A 20 10.70 38.58 -10.06
CA LYS A 20 11.52 39.75 -10.35
C LYS A 20 11.88 40.57 -9.09
N LYS A 21 11.67 40.04 -7.88
CA LYS A 21 12.20 40.64 -6.63
C LYS A 21 12.18 39.67 -5.42
N ASN A 22 13.36 39.54 -4.82
CA ASN A 22 13.76 39.07 -3.49
C ASN A 22 13.38 37.66 -2.99
N GLU A 23 14.43 36.90 -2.65
CA GLU A 23 14.44 35.69 -1.84
C GLU A 23 15.02 36.01 -0.45
N ASP A 24 14.31 35.57 0.60
CA ASP A 24 14.82 35.07 1.89
C ASP A 24 13.70 35.20 2.93
N ARG A 25 13.20 34.08 3.46
CA ARG A 25 12.51 33.99 4.76
C ARG A 25 12.32 32.54 5.21
N THR A 26 12.54 32.33 6.50
CA THR A 26 12.55 31.06 7.24
C THR A 26 11.15 30.55 7.61
N PRO A 27 10.96 29.24 7.86
CA PRO A 27 9.68 28.62 8.14
C PRO A 27 9.41 28.57 9.65
N ASP A 28 8.66 29.54 10.16
CA ASP A 28 7.78 29.40 11.35
C ASP A 28 7.34 30.78 11.81
N THR A 29 6.24 31.27 11.25
CA THR A 29 5.47 32.37 11.84
C THR A 29 3.99 32.10 11.63
N GLN A 30 3.17 32.48 12.61
CA GLN A 30 1.72 32.30 12.57
C GLN A 30 1.12 32.82 11.26
N VAL A 31 0.25 32.01 10.66
CA VAL A 31 -0.44 32.30 9.39
C VAL A 31 -1.18 33.62 9.49
N GLN A 32 -0.66 34.66 8.85
CA GLN A 32 -1.40 35.89 8.61
C GLN A 32 -1.69 35.97 7.12
N VAL A 33 -2.96 35.75 6.77
CA VAL A 33 -3.46 35.92 5.40
C VAL A 33 -3.06 37.33 4.93
N PRO A 34 -2.25 37.46 3.86
CA PRO A 34 -1.96 38.76 3.28
C PRO A 34 -3.26 39.50 2.95
N GLN A 35 -3.34 40.80 3.27
CA GLN A 35 -4.57 41.61 3.18
C GLN A 35 -5.25 41.65 1.79
N ASN A 36 -4.60 41.10 0.76
CA ASN A 36 -4.98 41.12 -0.65
C ASN A 36 -5.40 39.76 -1.23
N ILE A 37 -5.41 38.67 -0.43
CA ILE A 37 -5.92 37.35 -0.85
C ILE A 37 -7.35 37.17 -0.36
N GLN A 38 -8.25 36.81 -1.27
CA GLN A 38 -9.63 36.47 -0.94
C GLN A 38 -9.75 34.95 -0.73
N LEU A 39 -10.09 34.55 0.50
CA LEU A 39 -10.29 33.13 0.84
C LEU A 39 -11.73 32.66 0.61
N GLU A 40 -12.67 33.59 0.47
CA GLU A 40 -14.08 33.30 0.23
C GLU A 40 -14.52 33.83 -1.13
N VAL A 41 -15.22 32.99 -1.87
CA VAL A 41 -15.77 33.31 -3.18
C VAL A 41 -17.26 33.66 -3.07
N SER A 42 -17.74 34.51 -3.99
CA SER A 42 -19.17 34.80 -4.09
C SER A 42 -19.94 33.55 -4.51
N GLN A 43 -21.02 33.24 -3.77
CA GLN A 43 -21.84 32.03 -3.95
C GLN A 43 -22.63 31.98 -5.27
N ASN A 44 -22.62 33.04 -6.08
CA ASN A 44 -23.43 33.17 -7.30
C ASN A 44 -22.62 33.22 -8.60
N LEU A 45 -21.31 32.89 -8.56
CA LEU A 45 -20.51 32.82 -9.78
C LEU A 45 -20.89 31.59 -10.62
N SER A 46 -21.01 31.78 -11.94
CA SER A 46 -21.05 30.65 -12.88
C SER A 46 -19.66 30.02 -13.03
N LEU A 47 -19.59 28.83 -13.65
CA LEU A 47 -18.39 27.99 -13.73
C LEU A 47 -17.14 28.74 -14.23
N ASP A 48 -17.16 29.33 -15.43
CA ASP A 48 -15.95 29.98 -15.98
C ASP A 48 -15.48 31.19 -15.15
N PRO A 49 -16.38 32.11 -14.71
CA PRO A 49 -15.99 33.17 -13.79
C PRO A 49 -15.42 32.67 -12.45
N LEU A 50 -15.94 31.56 -11.93
CA LEU A 50 -15.46 30.93 -10.70
C LEU A 50 -14.04 30.36 -10.87
N ILE A 51 -13.78 29.64 -11.96
CA ILE A 51 -12.44 29.12 -12.32
C ILE A 51 -11.45 30.28 -12.42
N LYS A 52 -11.81 31.32 -13.21
CA LYS A 52 -10.95 32.49 -13.40
C LYS A 52 -10.68 33.25 -12.10
N TRP A 53 -11.68 33.35 -11.21
CA TRP A 53 -11.47 33.95 -9.88
C TRP A 53 -10.44 33.12 -9.08
N ALA A 54 -10.60 31.80 -9.05
CA ALA A 54 -9.71 30.91 -8.32
C ALA A 54 -8.27 30.97 -8.83
N GLU A 55 -8.07 30.90 -10.15
CA GLU A 55 -6.75 31.05 -10.78
C GLU A 55 -6.07 32.36 -10.36
N ASN A 56 -6.80 33.48 -10.37
CA ASN A 56 -6.26 34.77 -9.95
C ASN A 56 -5.85 34.79 -8.47
N GLU A 57 -6.62 34.15 -7.59
CA GLU A 57 -6.26 34.04 -6.16
C GLU A 57 -5.08 33.10 -5.94
N LEU A 58 -5.03 31.95 -6.61
CA LEU A 58 -3.93 30.99 -6.51
C LEU A 58 -2.59 31.59 -6.97
N VAL A 59 -2.60 32.39 -8.04
CA VAL A 59 -1.39 33.11 -8.52
C VAL A 59 -0.82 34.03 -7.44
N LYS A 60 -1.66 34.66 -6.61
CA LYS A 60 -1.20 35.54 -5.52
C LYS A 60 -0.44 34.77 -4.43
N LEU A 61 -0.70 33.47 -4.28
CA LEU A 61 -0.07 32.62 -3.27
C LEU A 61 1.39 32.28 -3.60
N ALA A 62 1.80 32.42 -4.86
CA ALA A 62 3.15 32.05 -5.32
C ALA A 62 4.29 32.89 -4.70
N MET A 63 3.95 33.98 -4.02
CA MET A 63 4.90 34.84 -3.28
C MET A 63 5.10 34.40 -1.83
N LEU A 64 4.29 33.46 -1.33
CA LEU A 64 4.35 32.96 0.04
C LEU A 64 5.26 31.72 0.12
N PRO A 65 5.82 31.38 1.29
CA PRO A 65 6.47 30.09 1.49
C PRO A 65 5.55 28.93 1.09
N ILE A 66 6.10 27.90 0.43
CA ILE A 66 5.30 26.84 -0.20
C ILE A 66 4.32 26.17 0.77
N CYS A 67 4.72 25.94 2.02
CA CYS A 67 3.86 25.30 3.01
C CYS A 67 2.68 26.17 3.46
N GLU A 68 2.82 27.48 3.42
CA GLU A 68 1.73 28.43 3.67
C GLU A 68 0.85 28.57 2.43
N ALA A 69 1.48 28.66 1.24
CA ALA A 69 0.78 28.73 -0.04
C ALA A 69 -0.13 27.52 -0.25
N VAL A 70 0.29 26.31 0.13
CA VAL A 70 -0.52 25.09 0.02
C VAL A 70 -1.77 25.16 0.90
N LEU A 71 -1.65 25.52 2.20
CA LEU A 71 -2.82 25.60 3.10
C LEU A 71 -3.84 26.65 2.65
N LEU A 72 -3.36 27.83 2.24
CA LEU A 72 -4.22 28.87 1.71
C LEU A 72 -4.83 28.45 0.36
N GLY A 73 -4.07 27.74 -0.48
CA GLY A 73 -4.55 27.18 -1.75
C GLY A 73 -5.66 26.17 -1.55
N LEU A 74 -5.49 25.23 -0.60
CA LEU A 74 -6.55 24.30 -0.20
C LEU A 74 -7.80 25.04 0.27
N THR A 75 -7.64 26.13 1.03
CA THR A 75 -8.76 26.96 1.51
C THR A 75 -9.50 27.67 0.37
N VAL A 76 -8.77 28.24 -0.59
CA VAL A 76 -9.35 28.83 -1.81
C VAL A 76 -10.13 27.77 -2.59
N LEU A 77 -9.52 26.60 -2.83
CA LEU A 77 -10.15 25.49 -3.56
C LEU A 77 -11.36 24.92 -2.83
N LYS A 78 -11.35 24.86 -1.49
CA LYS A 78 -12.54 24.51 -0.69
C LYS A 78 -13.68 25.50 -0.91
N GLY A 79 -13.39 26.81 -0.94
CA GLY A 79 -14.38 27.84 -1.25
C GLY A 79 -15.01 27.62 -2.63
N VAL A 80 -14.18 27.32 -3.63
CA VAL A 80 -14.61 26.99 -5.00
C VAL A 80 -15.47 25.72 -5.04
N ALA A 81 -15.02 24.64 -4.39
CA ALA A 81 -15.72 23.35 -4.35
C ALA A 81 -17.12 23.46 -3.71
N LYS A 82 -17.31 24.39 -2.76
CA LYS A 82 -18.61 24.66 -2.14
C LYS A 82 -19.59 25.39 -3.07
N VAL A 83 -19.10 26.16 -4.05
CA VAL A 83 -19.95 26.84 -5.04
C VAL A 83 -20.27 25.89 -6.20
N ASP A 84 -19.25 25.31 -6.82
CA ASP A 84 -19.41 24.34 -7.90
C ASP A 84 -18.24 23.35 -7.89
N LYS A 85 -18.52 22.10 -7.53
CA LYS A 85 -17.52 21.04 -7.45
C LYS A 85 -16.80 20.79 -8.79
N ARG A 86 -17.45 21.06 -9.93
CA ARG A 86 -16.83 20.85 -11.25
C ARG A 86 -15.67 21.81 -11.52
N ALA A 87 -15.60 22.92 -10.80
CA ALA A 87 -14.56 23.92 -11.01
C ALA A 87 -13.17 23.43 -10.57
N VAL A 88 -13.07 22.70 -9.45
CA VAL A 88 -11.76 22.29 -8.90
C VAL A 88 -11.01 21.35 -9.85
N PRO A 89 -11.61 20.27 -10.40
CA PRO A 89 -10.91 19.42 -11.35
C PRO A 89 -10.47 20.17 -12.61
N LEU A 90 -11.31 21.09 -13.12
CA LEU A 90 -10.94 21.93 -14.27
C LEU A 90 -9.78 22.90 -13.97
N ILE A 91 -9.72 23.45 -12.76
CA ILE A 91 -8.57 24.26 -12.30
C ILE A 91 -7.30 23.40 -12.25
N LEU A 92 -7.39 22.16 -11.76
CA LEU A 92 -6.24 21.23 -11.71
C LEU A 92 -5.75 20.88 -13.12
N VAL A 93 -6.67 20.62 -14.06
CA VAL A 93 -6.34 20.41 -15.48
C VAL A 93 -5.64 21.64 -16.06
N GLY A 94 -6.21 22.84 -15.89
CA GLY A 94 -5.59 24.07 -16.41
C GLY A 94 -4.21 24.36 -15.81
N ALA A 95 -4.02 24.07 -14.52
CA ALA A 95 -2.71 24.18 -13.88
C ALA A 95 -1.72 23.14 -14.44
N CYS A 96 -2.16 21.90 -14.64
CA CYS A 96 -1.38 20.85 -15.27
C CYS A 96 -0.95 21.24 -16.69
N ASP A 97 -1.88 21.68 -17.54
CA ASP A 97 -1.63 22.09 -18.92
C ASP A 97 -0.61 23.24 -19.01
N LEU A 98 -0.70 24.22 -18.10
CA LEU A 98 0.24 25.33 -18.04
C LEU A 98 1.68 24.88 -17.78
N LEU A 99 1.83 23.84 -16.96
CA LEU A 99 3.12 23.33 -16.49
C LEU A 99 3.60 22.13 -17.29
N HIS A 100 2.76 21.62 -18.17
CA HIS A 100 2.96 20.41 -18.93
C HIS A 100 4.37 20.32 -19.53
N PRO A 101 4.91 21.36 -20.22
CA PRO A 101 6.27 21.28 -20.79
C PRO A 101 7.40 21.20 -19.74
N VAL A 102 7.18 21.74 -18.54
CA VAL A 102 8.14 21.71 -17.43
C VAL A 102 8.12 20.34 -16.75
N ILE A 103 6.91 19.81 -16.54
CA ILE A 103 6.70 18.53 -15.87
C ILE A 103 7.17 17.38 -16.76
N GLU A 104 6.78 17.33 -18.04
CA GLU A 104 7.25 16.30 -18.99
C GLU A 104 8.78 16.26 -19.05
N LYS A 105 9.41 17.44 -19.06
CA LYS A 105 10.88 17.54 -19.06
C LYS A 105 11.50 17.00 -17.76
N ALA A 106 10.81 17.16 -16.63
CA ALA A 106 11.31 16.71 -15.33
C ALA A 106 11.13 15.19 -15.14
N ILE A 107 9.99 14.64 -15.58
CA ILE A 107 9.67 13.22 -15.42
C ILE A 107 10.17 12.35 -16.58
N GLY A 108 10.45 12.96 -17.74
CA GLY A 108 11.00 12.27 -18.91
C GLY A 108 9.98 11.60 -19.83
N TYR A 109 8.67 11.75 -19.60
CA TYR A 109 7.60 11.20 -20.43
C TYR A 109 6.43 12.18 -20.61
N SER A 110 5.61 11.93 -21.64
CA SER A 110 4.41 12.72 -21.95
C SER A 110 3.19 12.16 -21.24
N PHE A 111 2.28 13.03 -20.80
CA PHE A 111 1.05 12.60 -20.13
C PHE A 111 -0.14 13.48 -20.49
N ASP A 112 -1.35 12.93 -20.45
CA ASP A 112 -2.58 13.69 -20.59
C ASP A 112 -2.89 14.39 -19.26
N CYS A 113 -3.34 15.64 -19.26
CA CYS A 113 -3.81 16.34 -18.06
C CYS A 113 -5.31 16.10 -17.80
N GLU A 114 -6.09 15.67 -18.80
CA GLU A 114 -7.55 15.50 -18.70
C GLU A 114 -7.97 14.40 -17.72
N TYR A 115 -7.12 13.40 -17.47
CA TYR A 115 -7.40 12.38 -16.46
C TYR A 115 -7.68 12.98 -15.07
N MET A 116 -7.14 14.17 -14.76
CA MET A 116 -7.38 14.90 -13.51
C MET A 116 -8.85 15.28 -13.27
N GLN A 117 -9.72 15.21 -14.28
CA GLN A 117 -11.15 15.55 -14.12
C GLN A 117 -11.91 14.56 -13.24
N GLY A 118 -11.58 13.27 -13.30
CA GLY A 118 -12.13 12.22 -12.42
C GLY A 118 -13.62 11.87 -12.59
N ASP A 119 -14.30 12.36 -13.62
CA ASP A 119 -15.76 12.21 -13.77
C ASP A 119 -16.21 11.17 -14.84
N SER A 120 -15.28 10.57 -15.59
CA SER A 120 -15.63 9.59 -16.64
C SER A 120 -15.29 8.15 -16.22
N ILE A 121 -16.07 7.17 -16.66
CA ILE A 121 -15.76 5.73 -16.47
C ILE A 121 -14.61 5.24 -17.37
N GLN A 122 -14.18 6.07 -18.34
CA GLN A 122 -13.18 5.70 -19.36
C GLN A 122 -11.77 6.17 -19.01
N ARG A 123 -11.67 7.29 -18.28
CA ARG A 123 -10.42 7.95 -17.84
C ARG A 123 -10.75 8.78 -16.60
N GLY A 124 -9.96 8.65 -15.55
CA GLY A 124 -10.28 9.40 -14.34
C GLY A 124 -9.28 9.15 -13.23
N ASN A 125 -8.78 10.26 -12.70
CA ASN A 125 -7.99 10.38 -11.50
C ASN A 125 -8.86 10.82 -10.32
N THR A 126 -8.21 10.94 -9.18
CA THR A 126 -8.64 11.42 -7.88
C THR A 126 -9.13 12.87 -7.81
N GLY A 127 -9.23 13.64 -8.91
CA GLY A 127 -9.63 15.06 -8.85
C GLY A 127 -11.04 15.30 -8.30
N LYS A 128 -11.98 14.42 -8.63
CA LYS A 128 -13.32 14.40 -8.03
C LYS A 128 -13.28 14.07 -6.54
N SER A 129 -12.55 13.03 -6.15
CA SER A 129 -12.33 12.64 -4.75
C SER A 129 -11.69 13.78 -3.95
N PHE A 130 -10.65 14.42 -4.47
CA PHE A 130 -10.00 15.58 -3.90
C PHE A 130 -10.98 16.72 -3.66
N THR A 131 -11.83 17.02 -4.64
CA THR A 131 -12.88 18.03 -4.54
C THR A 131 -13.90 17.70 -3.45
N ASN A 132 -14.34 16.44 -3.37
CA ASN A 132 -15.25 16.00 -2.33
C ASN A 132 -14.64 16.18 -0.93
N VAL A 133 -13.41 15.73 -0.72
CA VAL A 133 -12.70 15.84 0.57
C VAL A 133 -12.46 17.30 0.96
N LEU A 134 -12.14 18.17 0.00
CA LEU A 134 -12.01 19.62 0.25
C LEU A 134 -13.29 20.22 0.86
N THR A 135 -14.47 19.72 0.50
CA THR A 135 -15.73 20.22 1.07
C THR A 135 -15.92 19.86 2.55
N LEU A 136 -15.23 18.82 3.02
CA LEU A 136 -15.33 18.27 4.37
C LEU A 136 -14.24 18.80 5.31
N MET A 137 -12.99 18.85 4.84
CA MET A 137 -11.82 19.05 5.69
C MET A 137 -11.75 20.45 6.33
N ASP A 138 -11.11 20.56 7.49
CA ASP A 138 -10.58 21.83 7.98
C ASP A 138 -9.22 22.15 7.31
N THR A 139 -9.26 22.90 6.21
CA THR A 139 -8.09 23.22 5.37
C THR A 139 -6.98 24.01 6.09
N MET A 140 -7.31 24.71 7.17
CA MET A 140 -6.33 25.47 7.96
C MET A 140 -5.95 24.76 9.27
N GLY A 141 -6.77 23.80 9.69
CA GLY A 141 -6.54 22.96 10.87
C GLY A 141 -5.65 21.75 10.59
N ASP A 142 -5.84 20.70 11.39
CA ASP A 142 -4.97 19.53 11.35
C ASP A 142 -5.19 18.68 10.09
N ASP A 143 -6.42 18.61 9.57
CA ASP A 143 -6.72 17.97 8.28
C ASP A 143 -5.88 18.57 7.15
N GLY A 144 -5.88 19.90 7.01
CA GLY A 144 -5.11 20.60 5.99
C GLY A 144 -3.59 20.43 6.15
N LYS A 145 -3.08 20.44 7.39
CA LYS A 145 -1.66 20.18 7.66
C LYS A 145 -1.28 18.74 7.31
N ALA A 146 -2.15 17.77 7.59
CA ALA A 146 -1.95 16.37 7.24
C ALA A 146 -1.95 16.14 5.73
N LEU A 147 -2.90 16.74 5.01
CA LEU A 147 -2.92 16.65 3.55
C LEU A 147 -1.73 17.38 2.93
N ARG A 148 -1.34 18.56 3.44
CA ARG A 148 -0.11 19.25 3.03
C ARG A 148 1.11 18.35 3.22
N TYR A 149 1.19 17.66 4.35
CA TYR A 149 2.30 16.75 4.63
C TYR A 149 2.38 15.62 3.61
N TYR A 150 1.24 15.02 3.25
CA TYR A 150 1.17 14.04 2.18
C TYR A 150 1.59 14.62 0.82
N LEU A 151 1.11 15.82 0.49
CA LEU A 151 1.37 16.45 -0.80
C LEU A 151 2.83 16.94 -0.96
N MET A 152 3.49 17.36 0.11
CA MET A 152 4.80 18.02 0.03
C MET A 152 5.95 17.21 0.65
N GLY A 153 5.63 16.17 1.42
CA GLY A 153 6.60 15.33 2.11
C GLY A 153 7.28 16.00 3.32
N LEU A 154 8.02 15.16 4.07
CA LEU A 154 8.74 15.54 5.29
C LEU A 154 9.75 16.67 5.07
N THR A 155 10.49 16.61 3.97
CA THR A 155 11.64 17.50 3.70
C THR A 155 11.21 18.92 3.43
N GLN A 156 10.00 19.12 2.92
CA GLN A 156 9.54 20.44 2.50
C GLN A 156 8.68 21.14 3.55
N CYS A 157 7.77 20.42 4.22
CA CYS A 157 6.79 21.03 5.12
C CYS A 157 6.73 20.42 6.54
N GLY A 158 7.65 19.51 6.86
CA GLY A 158 7.70 18.85 8.18
C GLY A 158 6.51 17.93 8.45
N LYS A 159 6.66 17.05 9.45
CA LYS A 159 5.57 16.19 9.93
C LYS A 159 4.60 17.05 10.78
N PRO A 160 3.27 16.93 10.59
CA PRO A 160 2.30 17.55 11.49
C PRO A 160 2.22 16.75 12.80
N ASP A 161 1.80 17.40 13.89
CA ASP A 161 1.52 16.67 15.13
C ASP A 161 0.44 15.61 14.87
N THR A 162 0.71 14.36 15.27
CA THR A 162 -0.31 13.31 15.24
C THR A 162 -1.36 13.65 16.30
N PRO A 163 -2.66 13.74 15.96
CA PRO A 163 -3.72 13.90 16.96
C PRO A 163 -3.58 12.82 18.04
N TYR A 164 -3.56 13.24 19.31
CA TYR A 164 -3.50 12.28 20.41
C TYR A 164 -4.83 11.57 20.56
N ILE A 165 -4.86 10.28 20.22
CA ILE A 165 -6.02 9.41 20.35
C ILE A 165 -5.74 8.40 21.46
N ASP A 166 -6.67 8.30 22.42
CA ASP A 166 -6.64 7.27 23.47
C ASP A 166 -7.92 6.43 23.38
N THR A 167 -7.81 5.31 22.69
CA THR A 167 -8.91 4.37 22.43
C THR A 167 -9.48 3.76 23.71
N SER A 168 -8.70 3.69 24.79
CA SER A 168 -9.16 3.19 26.09
C SER A 168 -10.23 4.08 26.75
N LYS A 169 -10.29 5.36 26.35
CA LYS A 169 -11.26 6.34 26.85
C LYS A 169 -12.52 6.44 26.00
N LEU A 170 -12.58 5.75 24.86
CA LEU A 170 -13.71 5.81 23.94
C LEU A 170 -14.88 4.90 24.36
N GLY A 171 -14.67 4.05 25.37
CA GLY A 171 -15.68 3.09 25.82
C GLY A 171 -15.93 1.95 24.82
N TRP A 172 -15.01 1.73 23.88
CA TRP A 172 -15.13 0.69 22.85
C TRP A 172 -14.94 -0.72 23.41
N TYR A 173 -14.12 -0.90 24.45
CA TYR A 173 -13.82 -2.19 25.05
C TYR A 173 -13.52 -2.07 26.55
N PRO A 174 -13.66 -3.15 27.34
CA PRO A 174 -13.22 -3.18 28.73
C PRO A 174 -11.67 -3.21 28.80
N PRO A 175 -11.04 -2.97 29.97
CA PRO A 175 -9.59 -3.10 30.13
C PRO A 175 -9.06 -4.50 29.79
N LYS A 176 -7.77 -4.58 29.44
CA LYS A 176 -7.07 -5.85 29.20
C LYS A 176 -7.08 -6.69 30.49
N PRO A 177 -7.41 -7.99 30.45
CA PRO A 177 -7.37 -8.84 31.65
C PRO A 177 -5.94 -8.97 32.22
N ASP A 178 -5.80 -8.91 33.55
CA ASP A 178 -4.50 -9.05 34.22
C ASP A 178 -3.93 -10.48 34.11
N ASN A 179 -4.80 -11.49 34.09
CA ASN A 179 -4.43 -12.91 34.04
C ASN A 179 -4.78 -13.49 32.67
N ILE A 180 -3.90 -13.28 31.70
CA ILE A 180 -4.01 -13.86 30.37
C ILE A 180 -3.54 -15.32 30.39
N THR A 181 -4.43 -16.23 29.98
CA THR A 181 -4.08 -17.65 29.76
C THR A 181 -4.36 -18.02 28.31
N ILE A 182 -3.30 -18.28 27.55
CA ILE A 182 -3.41 -18.94 26.24
C ILE A 182 -3.35 -20.44 26.49
N ALA A 183 -4.21 -21.20 25.81
CA ALA A 183 -4.16 -22.65 25.88
C ALA A 183 -2.77 -23.15 25.44
N PRO A 184 -2.21 -24.21 26.05
CA PRO A 184 -0.97 -24.78 25.55
C PRO A 184 -1.19 -25.35 24.14
N SER A 185 -0.13 -25.29 23.33
CA SER A 185 -0.02 -25.93 22.02
C SER A 185 -0.50 -27.38 22.06
N SER A 186 -1.13 -27.80 20.96
CA SER A 186 -1.59 -29.18 20.76
C SER A 186 -0.48 -30.11 20.26
N ASN A 187 0.62 -29.54 19.75
CA ASN A 187 1.65 -30.22 18.95
C ASN A 187 1.10 -30.88 17.66
N GLU A 188 -0.14 -30.56 17.27
CA GLU A 188 -0.74 -30.95 16.00
C GLU A 188 -0.87 -29.71 15.13
N THR A 189 -0.46 -29.80 13.87
CA THR A 189 -0.52 -28.68 12.93
C THR A 189 -1.44 -28.95 11.74
N PHE A 190 -1.95 -27.86 11.17
CA PHE A 190 -2.62 -27.85 9.87
C PHE A 190 -2.03 -26.75 9.00
N ASN A 191 -2.32 -26.78 7.69
CA ASN A 191 -1.70 -25.87 6.73
C ASN A 191 -2.69 -24.85 6.16
N VAL A 192 -2.23 -23.61 6.02
CA VAL A 192 -3.02 -22.50 5.45
C VAL A 192 -2.22 -21.77 4.39
N LEU A 193 -2.81 -21.59 3.21
CA LEU A 193 -2.21 -20.86 2.09
C LEU A 193 -2.26 -19.34 2.32
N HIS A 194 -1.22 -18.62 1.92
CA HIS A 194 -1.22 -17.16 1.81
C HIS A 194 -0.62 -16.72 0.47
N ILE A 195 -1.42 -16.01 -0.30
CA ILE A 195 -1.09 -15.41 -1.59
C ILE A 195 -1.58 -13.95 -1.60
N SER A 196 -0.93 -13.09 -2.37
CA SER A 196 -1.27 -11.67 -2.47
C SER A 196 -0.62 -11.03 -3.69
N ASP A 197 -1.02 -9.79 -4.00
CA ASP A 197 -0.34 -8.89 -4.92
C ASP A 197 -0.07 -9.58 -6.25
N PHE A 198 -1.16 -9.99 -6.91
CA PHE A 198 -1.08 -10.55 -8.24
C PHE A 198 -0.70 -9.49 -9.24
N HIS A 199 -1.34 -8.31 -9.14
CA HIS A 199 -1.29 -7.26 -10.15
C HIS A 199 -1.34 -7.86 -11.56
N LEU A 200 -2.45 -8.52 -11.85
CA LEU A 200 -2.67 -9.13 -13.15
C LEU A 200 -2.72 -8.00 -14.19
N ASP A 201 -1.90 -8.12 -15.22
CA ASP A 201 -1.95 -7.23 -16.36
C ASP A 201 -2.58 -7.97 -17.55
N LEU A 202 -3.88 -7.73 -17.74
CA LEU A 202 -4.63 -8.27 -18.88
C LEU A 202 -4.19 -7.69 -20.23
N LYS A 203 -3.39 -6.63 -20.23
CA LYS A 203 -2.83 -5.97 -21.43
C LYS A 203 -1.37 -6.37 -21.69
N TYR A 204 -0.77 -7.17 -20.82
CA TYR A 204 0.62 -7.60 -20.96
C TYR A 204 0.85 -8.23 -22.33
N GLN A 205 1.83 -7.70 -23.07
CA GLN A 205 2.19 -8.15 -24.40
C GLN A 205 3.63 -8.63 -24.45
N ILE A 206 3.81 -9.91 -24.74
CA ILE A 206 5.13 -10.52 -24.97
C ILE A 206 5.84 -9.77 -26.11
N GLY A 207 7.11 -9.42 -25.88
CA GLY A 207 7.93 -8.68 -26.82
C GLY A 207 7.72 -7.17 -26.82
N ALA A 208 6.78 -6.63 -26.03
CA ALA A 208 6.66 -5.18 -25.84
C ALA A 208 7.88 -4.59 -25.12
N GLU A 209 8.02 -3.27 -25.13
CA GLU A 209 9.10 -2.60 -24.39
C GLU A 209 8.90 -2.76 -22.87
N SER A 210 9.90 -3.32 -22.19
CA SER A 210 9.93 -3.44 -20.72
C SER A 210 10.73 -2.31 -20.05
N GLN A 211 11.53 -1.56 -20.82
CA GLN A 211 12.24 -0.36 -20.37
C GLN A 211 11.64 0.91 -20.98
N CYS A 212 10.36 1.13 -20.70
CA CYS A 212 9.62 2.29 -21.16
C CYS A 212 9.81 3.50 -20.24
N ASP A 213 9.24 4.65 -20.62
CA ASP A 213 9.36 5.88 -19.82
C ASP A 213 8.32 5.97 -18.68
N TYR A 214 7.35 5.05 -18.62
CA TYR A 214 6.35 4.96 -17.55
C TYR A 214 6.82 4.06 -16.42
N TYR A 215 6.15 4.15 -15.26
CA TYR A 215 6.38 3.21 -14.15
C TYR A 215 6.01 1.77 -14.55
N MET A 216 4.89 1.57 -15.23
CA MET A 216 4.43 0.27 -15.72
C MET A 216 4.60 0.14 -17.23
N CYS A 217 5.29 -0.93 -17.65
CA CYS A 217 5.68 -1.21 -19.03
C CYS A 217 5.04 -2.52 -19.55
N CYS A 218 5.63 -3.14 -20.57
CA CYS A 218 5.22 -4.43 -21.13
C CYS A 218 3.84 -4.48 -21.79
N THR A 219 3.31 -3.35 -22.24
CA THR A 219 2.08 -3.29 -23.06
C THR A 219 2.41 -2.75 -24.46
N ASP A 220 1.46 -2.84 -25.40
CA ASP A 220 1.60 -2.25 -26.74
C ASP A 220 1.77 -0.72 -26.73
N LEU A 221 1.47 -0.09 -25.60
CA LEU A 221 1.63 1.34 -25.37
C LEU A 221 3.03 1.71 -24.85
N SER A 222 3.78 0.74 -24.34
CA SER A 222 5.10 0.95 -23.74
C SER A 222 6.11 1.42 -24.78
N LYS A 223 6.72 2.58 -24.54
CA LYS A 223 7.69 3.21 -25.42
C LYS A 223 8.84 3.79 -24.62
N ASN A 224 10.04 3.72 -25.19
CA ASN A 224 11.21 4.48 -24.75
C ASN A 224 11.41 5.65 -25.70
N GLN A 225 10.90 6.83 -25.35
CA GLN A 225 10.91 8.00 -26.21
C GLN A 225 12.34 8.49 -26.46
N THR A 226 13.26 8.28 -25.51
CA THR A 226 14.68 8.60 -25.70
C THR A 226 15.29 7.76 -26.82
N ALA A 227 15.01 6.45 -26.85
CA ALA A 227 15.44 5.56 -27.93
C ALA A 227 14.79 5.94 -29.28
N ILE A 228 13.48 6.19 -29.29
CA ILE A 228 12.73 6.60 -30.49
C ILE A 228 13.29 7.90 -31.08
N ASN A 229 13.57 8.91 -30.25
CA ASN A 229 14.16 10.18 -30.68
C ASN A 229 15.56 10.02 -31.27
N ALA A 230 16.29 8.97 -30.85
CA ALA A 230 17.57 8.62 -31.41
C ALA A 230 17.50 7.72 -32.66
N GLY A 231 16.28 7.41 -33.15
CA GLY A 231 16.03 6.62 -34.36
C GLY A 231 15.90 5.11 -34.12
N PHE A 232 15.72 4.68 -32.86
CA PHE A 232 15.52 3.28 -32.49
C PHE A 232 14.05 2.99 -32.23
N HIS A 233 13.46 2.08 -33.01
CA HIS A 233 12.04 1.76 -32.95
C HIS A 233 11.74 0.34 -32.45
N ASP A 234 12.77 -0.50 -32.33
CA ASP A 234 12.65 -1.82 -31.71
C ASP A 234 12.72 -1.68 -30.18
N PRO A 235 12.01 -2.53 -29.42
CA PRO A 235 12.13 -2.60 -27.97
C PRO A 235 13.58 -2.81 -27.54
N LEU A 236 14.04 -2.03 -26.56
CA LEU A 236 15.39 -2.16 -25.99
C LEU A 236 15.52 -3.48 -25.24
N ILE A 237 14.54 -3.76 -24.37
CA ILE A 237 14.43 -5.02 -23.63
C ILE A 237 13.01 -5.57 -23.83
N PRO A 238 12.85 -6.68 -24.56
CA PRO A 238 11.52 -7.24 -24.82
C PRO A 238 10.92 -7.89 -23.58
N ALA A 239 9.63 -7.65 -23.35
CA ALA A 239 8.81 -8.27 -22.32
C ALA A 239 8.76 -9.80 -22.50
N GLN A 240 8.94 -10.53 -21.40
CA GLN A 240 9.14 -11.98 -21.43
C GLN A 240 7.86 -12.76 -21.15
N SER A 241 7.80 -14.02 -21.59
CA SER A 241 6.56 -14.82 -21.56
C SER A 241 6.03 -15.15 -20.16
N MET A 242 6.91 -15.19 -19.14
CA MET A 242 6.55 -15.45 -17.75
C MET A 242 6.62 -14.19 -16.88
N GLY A 243 6.66 -13.00 -17.48
CA GLY A 243 6.79 -11.72 -16.78
C GLY A 243 8.21 -11.16 -16.87
N THR A 244 8.38 -9.90 -16.49
CA THR A 244 9.68 -9.22 -16.47
C THR A 244 9.75 -8.37 -15.21
N TYR A 245 10.93 -8.21 -14.60
CA TYR A 245 11.11 -7.58 -13.29
C TYR A 245 10.59 -6.12 -13.16
N GLN A 246 10.34 -5.44 -14.27
CA GLN A 246 9.82 -4.06 -14.32
C GLN A 246 8.33 -3.99 -14.66
N CYS A 247 7.67 -5.14 -14.75
CA CYS A 247 6.32 -5.25 -15.27
C CYS A 247 5.47 -6.13 -14.35
N ASP A 248 4.19 -5.90 -14.45
CA ASP A 248 3.18 -6.66 -13.73
C ASP A 248 2.97 -8.06 -14.29
N CYS A 249 2.19 -8.85 -13.56
CA CYS A 249 2.05 -10.28 -13.78
C CYS A 249 1.24 -10.57 -15.05
N PRO A 250 1.81 -11.25 -16.07
CA PRO A 250 1.00 -11.78 -17.16
C PRO A 250 0.15 -12.96 -16.68
N GLN A 251 -0.94 -13.23 -17.39
CA GLN A 251 -1.83 -14.37 -17.14
C GLN A 251 -1.06 -15.71 -17.06
N SER A 252 -0.01 -15.90 -17.87
CA SER A 252 0.84 -17.10 -17.85
C SER A 252 1.54 -17.32 -16.50
N LEU A 253 2.09 -16.25 -15.90
CA LEU A 253 2.73 -16.32 -14.59
C LEU A 253 1.70 -16.57 -13.48
N MET A 254 0.55 -15.93 -13.56
CA MET A 254 -0.55 -16.13 -12.62
C MET A 254 -1.02 -17.60 -12.62
N GLU A 255 -1.26 -18.17 -13.80
CA GLU A 255 -1.66 -19.57 -13.98
C GLU A 255 -0.60 -20.56 -13.48
N ASP A 256 0.68 -20.33 -13.81
CA ASP A 256 1.79 -21.18 -13.37
C ASP A 256 1.98 -21.14 -11.84
N SER A 257 1.85 -19.95 -11.24
CA SER A 257 1.89 -19.76 -9.78
C SER A 257 0.80 -20.56 -9.08
N LEU A 258 -0.45 -20.44 -9.54
CA LEU A 258 -1.57 -21.19 -8.96
C LEU A 258 -1.47 -22.69 -9.22
N GLN A 259 -0.94 -23.10 -10.38
CA GLN A 259 -0.68 -24.52 -10.65
C GLN A 259 0.34 -25.08 -9.67
N ASN A 260 1.38 -24.32 -9.33
CA ASN A 260 2.34 -24.72 -8.30
C ASN A 260 1.69 -24.86 -6.92
N VAL A 261 0.84 -23.92 -6.53
CA VAL A 261 0.05 -24.02 -5.27
C VAL A 261 -0.76 -25.31 -5.25
N VAL A 262 -1.46 -25.65 -6.34
CA VAL A 262 -2.23 -26.90 -6.47
C VAL A 262 -1.35 -28.12 -6.30
N ASP A 263 -0.17 -28.12 -6.91
CA ASP A 263 0.77 -29.24 -6.82
C ASP A 263 1.29 -29.46 -5.41
N ILE A 264 1.63 -28.38 -4.69
CA ILE A 264 2.03 -28.46 -3.28
C ILE A 264 0.84 -28.88 -2.40
N ASN A 265 -0.37 -28.39 -2.69
CA ASN A 265 -1.58 -28.73 -1.93
C ASN A 265 -1.95 -30.22 -2.00
N LYS A 266 -1.54 -30.94 -3.07
CA LYS A 266 -1.72 -32.40 -3.16
C LYS A 266 -1.08 -33.16 -1.99
N ASP A 267 0.02 -32.65 -1.46
CA ASP A 267 0.69 -33.19 -0.27
C ASP A 267 0.29 -32.45 1.00
N LYS A 268 0.31 -31.11 0.98
CA LYS A 268 0.15 -30.29 2.19
C LYS A 268 -1.27 -30.15 2.71
N LYS A 269 -2.30 -30.39 1.89
CA LYS A 269 -3.71 -30.39 2.30
C LYS A 269 -4.10 -29.11 3.05
N PHE A 270 -4.00 -27.97 2.37
CA PHE A 270 -4.48 -26.69 2.86
C PHE A 270 -5.97 -26.80 3.22
N GLU A 271 -6.33 -26.28 4.40
CA GLU A 271 -7.73 -26.29 4.85
C GLU A 271 -8.52 -25.08 4.37
N PHE A 272 -7.82 -23.96 4.21
CA PHE A 272 -8.29 -22.73 3.59
C PHE A 272 -7.07 -21.92 3.12
N GLY A 273 -7.32 -20.84 2.40
CA GLY A 273 -6.33 -19.83 2.07
C GLY A 273 -6.77 -18.44 2.51
N ILE A 274 -5.81 -17.53 2.63
CA ILE A 274 -6.04 -16.10 2.75
C ILE A 274 -5.46 -15.40 1.52
N PHE A 275 -6.17 -14.39 1.03
CA PHE A 275 -5.76 -13.59 -0.11
C PHE A 275 -5.83 -12.10 0.23
N THR A 276 -4.68 -11.43 0.30
CA THR A 276 -4.64 -10.05 0.82
C THR A 276 -4.84 -8.96 -0.22
N GLY A 277 -5.28 -9.28 -1.44
CA GLY A 277 -5.73 -8.29 -2.42
C GLY A 277 -4.64 -7.86 -3.41
N ASP A 278 -4.88 -6.75 -4.10
CA ASP A 278 -4.09 -6.20 -5.20
C ASP A 278 -4.07 -7.11 -6.43
N MET A 279 -5.23 -7.15 -7.10
CA MET A 279 -5.49 -7.88 -8.32
C MET A 279 -5.18 -7.07 -9.57
N VAL A 280 -5.31 -5.75 -9.51
CA VAL A 280 -5.23 -4.85 -10.68
C VAL A 280 -3.80 -4.33 -10.86
N ALA A 281 -3.31 -4.34 -12.11
CA ALA A 281 -2.01 -3.80 -12.47
C ALA A 281 -1.84 -2.29 -12.16
N HIS A 282 -0.58 -1.84 -12.06
CA HIS A 282 -0.16 -0.45 -11.87
C HIS A 282 -0.22 0.35 -13.19
N ASP A 283 -1.26 0.12 -13.99
CA ASP A 283 -1.46 0.82 -15.26
C ASP A 283 -1.38 2.35 -15.05
N PRO A 284 -0.78 3.10 -16.00
CA PRO A 284 -0.84 4.55 -15.95
C PRO A 284 -2.29 5.03 -15.89
N ASP A 285 -2.53 6.12 -15.17
CA ASP A 285 -3.89 6.63 -14.89
C ASP A 285 -4.74 6.88 -16.17
N GLU A 286 -4.08 7.18 -17.30
CA GLU A 286 -4.69 7.36 -18.63
C GLU A 286 -5.37 6.09 -19.17
N TYR A 287 -4.90 4.93 -18.73
CA TYR A 287 -5.33 3.61 -19.18
C TYR A 287 -6.03 2.81 -18.07
N TYR A 288 -6.11 3.39 -16.88
CA TYR A 288 -6.84 2.88 -15.73
C TYR A 288 -8.31 3.30 -15.82
N SER A 289 -9.23 2.33 -15.75
CA SER A 289 -10.67 2.56 -15.92
C SER A 289 -11.48 1.64 -15.04
N LYS A 290 -12.73 2.01 -14.76
CA LYS A 290 -13.65 1.15 -13.99
C LYS A 290 -13.79 -0.24 -14.61
N GLN A 291 -13.93 -0.32 -15.94
CA GLN A 291 -14.07 -1.61 -16.62
C GLN A 291 -12.80 -2.46 -16.48
N ASN A 292 -11.62 -1.85 -16.60
CA ASN A 292 -10.35 -2.57 -16.41
C ASN A 292 -10.20 -3.12 -14.99
N VAL A 293 -10.62 -2.38 -13.96
CA VAL A 293 -10.65 -2.87 -12.57
C VAL A 293 -11.59 -4.08 -12.45
N GLN A 294 -12.83 -3.96 -12.94
CA GLN A 294 -13.80 -5.05 -12.93
C GLN A 294 -13.29 -6.31 -13.63
N ASP A 295 -12.73 -6.16 -14.83
CA ASP A 295 -12.21 -7.27 -15.61
C ASP A 295 -11.04 -7.98 -14.89
N ASN A 296 -10.15 -7.20 -14.25
CA ASN A 296 -9.03 -7.75 -13.48
C ASN A 296 -9.49 -8.49 -12.22
N GLU A 297 -10.38 -7.91 -11.43
CA GLU A 297 -10.90 -8.55 -10.22
C GLU A 297 -11.67 -9.84 -10.55
N GLU A 298 -12.54 -9.79 -11.57
CA GLU A 298 -13.27 -10.98 -12.05
C GLU A 298 -12.30 -12.07 -12.53
N GLN A 299 -11.29 -11.71 -13.32
CA GLN A 299 -10.34 -12.68 -13.87
C GLN A 299 -9.41 -13.25 -12.79
N ALA A 300 -8.97 -12.45 -11.82
CA ALA A 300 -8.16 -12.89 -10.70
C ALA A 300 -8.93 -13.87 -9.80
N TYR A 301 -10.16 -13.54 -9.41
CA TYR A 301 -10.97 -14.47 -8.61
C TYR A 301 -11.38 -15.72 -9.38
N LYS A 302 -11.65 -15.59 -10.69
CA LYS A 302 -11.90 -16.75 -11.56
C LYS A 302 -10.68 -17.66 -11.63
N ASN A 303 -9.46 -17.12 -11.76
CA ASN A 303 -8.21 -17.88 -11.71
C ASN A 303 -8.12 -18.63 -10.37
N LEU A 304 -8.34 -17.95 -9.24
CA LEU A 304 -8.36 -18.59 -7.93
C LEU A 304 -9.37 -19.74 -7.85
N LYS A 305 -10.61 -19.52 -8.27
CA LYS A 305 -11.65 -20.56 -8.24
C LYS A 305 -11.31 -21.74 -9.15
N GLN A 306 -10.79 -21.47 -10.36
CA GLN A 306 -10.43 -22.49 -11.33
C GLN A 306 -9.35 -23.44 -10.82
N TYR A 307 -8.30 -22.90 -10.19
CA TYR A 307 -7.16 -23.70 -9.72
C TYR A 307 -7.38 -24.29 -8.33
N LEU A 308 -7.90 -23.49 -7.38
CA LEU A 308 -8.03 -23.91 -5.98
C LEU A 308 -9.35 -24.64 -5.68
N GLY A 309 -10.31 -24.63 -6.61
CA GLY A 309 -11.55 -25.38 -6.52
C GLY A 309 -12.42 -24.97 -5.33
N ASP A 310 -12.72 -25.92 -4.44
CA ASP A 310 -13.58 -25.69 -3.27
C ASP A 310 -12.80 -25.33 -2.00
N LEU A 311 -11.49 -25.07 -2.11
CA LEU A 311 -10.72 -24.50 -1.00
C LEU A 311 -11.30 -23.11 -0.67
N PRO A 312 -11.76 -22.86 0.57
CA PRO A 312 -12.23 -21.54 0.97
C PRO A 312 -11.08 -20.53 0.94
N ILE A 313 -11.29 -19.36 0.34
CA ILE A 313 -10.32 -18.26 0.29
C ILE A 313 -10.92 -17.04 0.99
N TYR A 314 -10.35 -16.65 2.13
CA TYR A 314 -10.78 -15.45 2.85
C TYR A 314 -9.97 -14.26 2.36
N ALA A 315 -10.62 -13.39 1.59
CA ALA A 315 -9.98 -12.29 0.90
C ALA A 315 -10.22 -10.93 1.59
N THR A 316 -9.38 -9.95 1.28
CA THR A 316 -9.60 -8.51 1.55
C THR A 316 -9.34 -7.72 0.26
N PHE A 317 -9.80 -6.47 0.23
CA PHE A 317 -9.38 -5.50 -0.79
C PHE A 317 -7.92 -5.10 -0.59
N GLY A 318 -7.21 -4.98 -1.71
CA GLY A 318 -5.99 -4.21 -1.84
C GLY A 318 -6.27 -2.74 -2.15
N ASN A 319 -5.21 -1.94 -2.30
CA ASN A 319 -5.34 -0.51 -2.64
C ASN A 319 -5.49 -0.26 -4.15
N HIS A 320 -5.12 -1.22 -4.99
CA HIS A 320 -5.35 -1.19 -6.44
C HIS A 320 -6.73 -1.73 -6.84
N ASP A 321 -7.47 -2.30 -5.90
CA ASP A 321 -8.76 -2.94 -6.14
C ASP A 321 -9.91 -1.91 -6.04
N THR A 322 -9.81 -0.79 -6.75
CA THR A 322 -10.85 0.25 -6.79
C THR A 322 -10.66 1.23 -7.95
N TYR A 323 -11.76 1.84 -8.38
CA TYR A 323 -11.71 2.95 -9.33
C TYR A 323 -12.45 4.20 -8.80
N PRO A 324 -11.83 5.40 -8.86
CA PRO A 324 -10.43 5.65 -9.22
C PRO A 324 -9.44 5.03 -8.25
N ASN A 325 -8.19 4.80 -8.70
CA ASN A 325 -7.18 4.06 -7.94
C ASN A 325 -7.07 4.53 -6.48
N SER A 326 -7.07 3.56 -5.55
CA SER A 326 -6.93 3.74 -4.10
C SER A 326 -7.92 4.69 -3.42
N GLN A 327 -9.06 5.01 -4.03
CA GLN A 327 -10.08 5.87 -3.41
C GLN A 327 -11.22 5.05 -2.81
N PHE A 328 -11.53 5.32 -1.54
CA PHE A 328 -12.67 4.76 -0.82
C PHE A 328 -13.25 5.82 0.12
N ALA A 329 -14.52 6.17 -0.07
CA ALA A 329 -15.20 7.12 0.79
C ALA A 329 -15.82 6.44 2.01
N GLN A 330 -15.70 7.05 3.18
CA GLN A 330 -16.43 6.62 4.38
C GLN A 330 -17.90 7.02 4.30
N ASP A 331 -18.81 6.26 4.91
CA ASP A 331 -20.23 6.63 4.99
C ASP A 331 -20.47 8.00 5.63
N LYS A 332 -19.74 8.31 6.72
CA LYS A 332 -19.85 9.61 7.40
C LYS A 332 -19.40 10.79 6.55
N SER A 333 -18.66 10.56 5.45
CA SER A 333 -18.24 11.62 4.53
C SER A 333 -19.41 12.18 3.71
N GLY A 334 -20.53 11.46 3.63
CA GLY A 334 -21.63 11.75 2.71
C GLY A 334 -21.40 11.22 1.29
N PHE A 335 -20.28 10.54 1.03
CA PHE A 335 -19.90 9.97 -0.27
C PHE A 335 -19.73 8.44 -0.27
N GLY A 336 -20.01 7.73 0.85
CA GLY A 336 -19.74 6.28 0.98
C GLY A 336 -20.30 5.40 -0.15
N GLY A 337 -21.47 5.73 -0.70
CA GLY A 337 -22.09 4.98 -1.80
C GLY A 337 -21.41 5.11 -3.17
N GLU A 338 -20.39 5.96 -3.33
CA GLU A 338 -19.69 6.17 -4.61
C GLU A 338 -18.96 4.91 -5.10
N PHE A 339 -18.50 4.07 -4.17
CA PHE A 339 -17.68 2.89 -4.45
C PHE A 339 -18.44 1.57 -4.27
N GLN A 340 -19.74 1.62 -3.93
CA GLN A 340 -20.57 0.44 -3.65
C GLN A 340 -20.57 -0.57 -4.80
N TRP A 341 -20.44 -0.10 -6.04
CA TRP A 341 -20.37 -0.98 -7.21
C TRP A 341 -19.27 -2.03 -7.07
N ASN A 342 -18.13 -1.69 -6.44
CA ASN A 342 -17.01 -2.60 -6.33
C ASN A 342 -17.23 -3.60 -5.20
N THR A 343 -17.70 -3.09 -4.06
CA THR A 343 -18.08 -3.93 -2.92
C THR A 343 -19.16 -4.95 -3.34
N ASP A 344 -20.17 -4.54 -4.10
CA ASP A 344 -21.22 -5.43 -4.60
C ASP A 344 -20.65 -6.52 -5.54
N LEU A 345 -19.74 -6.15 -6.44
CA LEU A 345 -19.08 -7.09 -7.35
C LEU A 345 -18.28 -8.14 -6.57
N VAL A 346 -17.33 -7.69 -5.75
CA VAL A 346 -16.36 -8.55 -5.09
C VAL A 346 -17.02 -9.43 -4.03
N THR A 347 -17.92 -8.88 -3.21
CA THR A 347 -18.66 -9.68 -2.21
C THR A 347 -19.62 -10.67 -2.86
N GLY A 348 -20.19 -10.31 -4.02
CA GLY A 348 -20.94 -11.22 -4.87
C GLY A 348 -20.11 -12.39 -5.35
N LEU A 349 -18.89 -12.14 -5.87
CA LEU A 349 -17.96 -13.18 -6.31
C LEU A 349 -17.53 -14.10 -5.15
N TRP A 350 -17.20 -13.54 -3.99
CA TRP A 350 -16.83 -14.33 -2.80
C TRP A 350 -17.95 -15.29 -2.39
N LYS A 351 -19.20 -14.82 -2.43
CA LYS A 351 -20.38 -15.63 -2.14
C LYS A 351 -20.61 -16.69 -3.22
N ASP A 352 -20.59 -16.30 -4.48
CA ASP A 352 -20.87 -17.18 -5.63
C ASP A 352 -19.84 -18.32 -5.71
N TYR A 353 -18.61 -18.08 -5.28
CA TYR A 353 -17.55 -19.09 -5.21
C TYR A 353 -17.57 -19.94 -3.93
N GLY A 354 -18.46 -19.63 -3.00
CA GLY A 354 -18.71 -20.38 -1.76
C GLY A 354 -17.64 -20.15 -0.69
N TRP A 355 -16.93 -19.02 -0.74
CA TRP A 355 -15.91 -18.68 0.25
C TRP A 355 -16.49 -18.04 1.50
N ILE A 356 -17.61 -17.34 1.34
CA ILE A 356 -18.43 -16.77 2.42
C ILE A 356 -19.92 -17.06 2.15
N ASP A 357 -20.75 -16.99 3.17
CA ASP A 357 -22.19 -17.16 3.04
C ASP A 357 -22.93 -15.84 2.73
N GLU A 358 -24.26 -15.90 2.58
CA GLU A 358 -25.09 -14.74 2.27
C GLU A 358 -25.07 -13.69 3.39
N ALA A 359 -25.00 -14.10 4.66
CA ALA A 359 -24.97 -13.19 5.79
C ALA A 359 -23.61 -12.47 5.88
N GLU A 360 -22.51 -13.18 5.64
CA GLU A 360 -21.18 -12.60 5.56
C GLU A 360 -21.02 -11.66 4.36
N ALA A 361 -21.53 -12.03 3.19
CA ALA A 361 -21.53 -11.15 2.01
C ALA A 361 -22.37 -9.88 2.25
N SER A 362 -23.54 -10.00 2.87
CA SER A 362 -24.36 -8.85 3.23
C SER A 362 -23.67 -7.96 4.28
N ASN A 363 -22.93 -8.56 5.23
CA ASN A 363 -22.15 -7.81 6.20
C ASN A 363 -21.03 -7.04 5.50
N ALA A 364 -20.26 -7.72 4.64
CA ALA A 364 -19.19 -7.14 3.84
C ALA A 364 -19.68 -5.96 2.99
N ALA A 365 -20.88 -6.05 2.41
CA ALA A 365 -21.48 -4.96 1.65
C ALA A 365 -21.75 -3.70 2.52
N HIS A 366 -22.07 -3.87 3.80
CA HIS A 366 -22.37 -2.77 4.74
C HIS A 366 -21.14 -2.16 5.41
N THR A 367 -20.04 -2.90 5.46
CA THR A 367 -18.76 -2.51 6.08
C THR A 367 -17.69 -2.16 5.02
N VAL A 368 -18.13 -1.96 3.78
CA VAL A 368 -17.28 -1.61 2.62
C VAL A 368 -16.15 -2.63 2.44
N GLY A 369 -16.50 -3.92 2.36
CA GLY A 369 -15.58 -5.02 2.06
C GLY A 369 -15.03 -5.77 3.27
N SER A 370 -15.25 -5.30 4.50
CA SER A 370 -14.75 -5.97 5.71
C SER A 370 -15.72 -7.04 6.20
N PHE A 371 -15.27 -8.22 6.62
CA PHE A 371 -16.19 -9.24 7.15
C PHE A 371 -15.50 -10.13 8.16
N ALA A 372 -16.30 -10.92 8.88
CA ALA A 372 -15.78 -11.85 9.86
C ALA A 372 -16.49 -13.20 9.75
N VAL A 373 -15.69 -14.27 9.58
CA VAL A 373 -16.15 -15.64 9.38
C VAL A 373 -15.47 -16.56 10.39
N THR A 374 -16.14 -17.62 10.82
CA THR A 374 -15.55 -18.61 11.73
C THR A 374 -15.27 -19.90 10.96
N THR A 375 -14.02 -20.33 10.95
CA THR A 375 -13.61 -21.56 10.26
C THR A 375 -14.19 -22.79 10.95
N LYS A 376 -14.13 -23.96 10.26
CA LYS A 376 -14.55 -25.25 10.83
C LYS A 376 -13.82 -25.63 12.12
N ARG A 377 -12.65 -25.04 12.39
CA ARG A 377 -11.85 -25.28 13.60
C ARG A 377 -12.18 -24.32 14.75
N GLY A 378 -13.05 -23.32 14.53
CA GLY A 378 -13.39 -22.31 15.55
C GLY A 378 -12.44 -21.12 15.59
N LEU A 379 -11.56 -20.96 14.61
CA LEU A 379 -10.80 -19.72 14.40
C LEU A 379 -11.71 -18.65 13.80
N ARG A 380 -11.75 -17.46 14.39
CA ARG A 380 -12.40 -16.28 13.82
C ARG A 380 -11.42 -15.59 12.86
N VAL A 381 -11.75 -15.52 11.58
CA VAL A 381 -11.00 -14.75 10.58
C VAL A 381 -11.73 -13.44 10.37
N ILE A 382 -11.05 -12.31 10.59
CA ILE A 382 -11.58 -10.97 10.35
C ILE A 382 -10.81 -10.38 9.18
N SER A 383 -11.50 -10.20 8.05
CA SER A 383 -11.03 -9.44 6.90
C SER A 383 -11.34 -7.96 7.11
N LEU A 384 -10.32 -7.11 7.05
CA LEU A 384 -10.40 -5.68 7.37
C LEU A 384 -9.88 -4.85 6.20
N ASP A 385 -10.70 -3.93 5.68
CA ASP A 385 -10.31 -3.07 4.57
C ASP A 385 -9.33 -1.98 5.03
N SER A 386 -8.08 -2.11 4.57
CA SER A 386 -6.98 -1.20 4.88
C SER A 386 -7.01 0.14 4.17
N ASN A 387 -7.88 0.29 3.16
CA ASN A 387 -8.00 1.54 2.42
C ASN A 387 -8.44 2.71 3.32
N PHE A 388 -9.05 2.44 4.48
CA PHE A 388 -9.41 3.45 5.49
C PHE A 388 -8.26 3.95 6.37
N TRP A 389 -7.03 3.45 6.14
CA TRP A 389 -5.82 4.07 6.69
C TRP A 389 -4.70 4.25 5.66
N TYR A 390 -4.89 3.83 4.41
CA TYR A 390 -3.91 4.01 3.35
C TYR A 390 -3.71 5.50 3.00
N LYS A 391 -2.45 5.92 2.87
CA LYS A 391 -2.09 7.32 2.61
C LYS A 391 -2.56 7.85 1.24
N MET A 392 -2.72 7.01 0.21
CA MET A 392 -3.16 7.52 -1.10
C MET A 392 -4.68 7.69 -1.19
N ASN A 393 -5.44 7.17 -0.22
CA ASN A 393 -6.87 7.42 -0.17
C ASN A 393 -7.13 8.83 0.38
N LEU A 394 -7.54 9.75 -0.49
CA LEU A 394 -7.75 11.15 -0.12
C LEU A 394 -8.84 11.32 0.93
N TYR A 395 -9.80 10.39 0.98
CA TYR A 395 -10.86 10.40 1.97
C TYR A 395 -10.36 10.15 3.41
N ASN A 396 -9.10 9.81 3.62
CA ASN A 396 -8.54 9.70 4.98
C ASN A 396 -8.05 11.03 5.57
N TYR A 397 -8.12 12.15 4.82
CA TYR A 397 -7.60 13.46 5.23
C TYR A 397 -8.67 14.47 5.67
N TRP A 398 -9.84 14.03 6.10
CA TRP A 398 -10.86 14.88 6.71
C TRP A 398 -11.25 14.34 8.07
N ASN A 399 -11.55 15.23 9.02
CA ASN A 399 -11.93 14.88 10.39
C ASN A 399 -10.93 13.91 11.06
N ILE A 400 -9.62 14.16 10.89
CA ILE A 400 -8.56 13.24 11.36
C ILE A 400 -8.47 13.15 12.90
N ALA A 401 -9.17 14.05 13.60
CA ALA A 401 -9.31 14.02 15.06
C ALA A 401 -10.37 13.00 15.53
N ASP A 402 -11.31 12.59 14.67
CA ASP A 402 -12.15 11.42 14.93
C ASP A 402 -11.30 10.16 14.71
N PRO A 403 -11.14 9.28 15.71
CA PRO A 403 -10.33 8.08 15.58
C PRO A 403 -10.93 7.03 14.65
N ASP A 404 -12.19 7.17 14.25
CA ASP A 404 -12.85 6.21 13.35
C ASP A 404 -13.91 6.88 12.45
N PRO A 405 -13.49 7.69 11.46
CA PRO A 405 -14.42 8.31 10.52
C PRO A 405 -15.16 7.27 9.65
N SER A 406 -14.56 6.11 9.39
CA SER A 406 -15.17 5.02 8.61
C SER A 406 -16.16 4.18 9.42
N GLY A 407 -15.97 4.06 10.74
CA GLY A 407 -16.70 3.10 11.56
C GLY A 407 -16.07 1.71 11.58
N VAL A 408 -15.01 1.49 10.78
CA VAL A 408 -14.40 0.17 10.59
C VAL A 408 -13.63 -0.28 11.83
N PHE A 409 -12.98 0.65 12.56
CA PHE A 409 -12.26 0.29 13.78
C PHE A 409 -13.21 -0.08 14.90
N LYS A 410 -14.34 0.62 15.03
CA LYS A 410 -15.36 0.29 16.01
C LYS A 410 -15.99 -1.06 15.71
N TRP A 411 -16.31 -1.33 14.44
CA TRP A 411 -16.81 -2.64 14.01
C TRP A 411 -15.79 -3.75 14.32
N PHE A 412 -14.50 -3.54 13.99
CA PHE A 412 -13.44 -4.48 14.29
C PHE A 412 -13.30 -4.76 15.79
N VAL A 413 -13.36 -3.73 16.62
CA VAL A 413 -13.36 -3.87 18.08
C VAL A 413 -14.55 -4.70 18.56
N ASP A 414 -15.75 -4.47 18.01
CA ASP A 414 -16.94 -5.23 18.42
C ASP A 414 -16.76 -6.73 18.13
N GLU A 415 -16.21 -7.07 16.97
CA GLU A 415 -15.86 -8.45 16.63
C GLU A 415 -14.81 -9.05 17.59
N LEU A 416 -13.79 -8.29 17.98
CA LEU A 416 -12.78 -8.73 18.94
C LEU A 416 -13.34 -8.90 20.36
N VAL A 417 -14.21 -8.00 20.81
CA VAL A 417 -14.88 -8.09 22.11
C VAL A 417 -15.79 -9.32 22.17
N GLU A 418 -16.54 -9.59 21.12
CA GLU A 418 -17.37 -10.80 21.03
C GLU A 418 -16.52 -12.07 20.97
N SER A 419 -15.41 -12.04 20.24
CA SER A 419 -14.44 -13.14 20.21
C SER A 419 -13.83 -13.41 21.60
N GLU A 420 -13.44 -12.35 22.31
CA GLU A 420 -12.92 -12.43 23.69
C GLU A 420 -13.92 -13.10 24.64
N LYS A 421 -15.20 -12.72 24.56
CA LYS A 421 -16.28 -13.31 25.39
C LYS A 421 -16.50 -14.79 25.10
N LYS A 422 -16.33 -15.21 23.85
CA LYS A 422 -16.48 -16.61 23.42
C LYS A 422 -15.22 -17.44 23.64
N GLY A 423 -14.09 -16.81 23.96
CA GLY A 423 -12.79 -17.47 24.03
C GLY A 423 -12.27 -17.90 22.65
N GLU A 424 -12.70 -17.22 21.58
CA GLU A 424 -12.23 -17.45 20.22
C GLU A 424 -10.84 -16.86 20.03
N ARG A 425 -10.06 -17.49 19.15
CA ARG A 425 -8.81 -16.95 18.64
C ARG A 425 -9.11 -16.24 17.32
N VAL A 426 -8.40 -15.16 17.05
CA VAL A 426 -8.63 -14.29 15.91
C VAL A 426 -7.40 -14.22 15.02
N TRP A 427 -7.62 -14.37 13.71
CA TRP A 427 -6.71 -13.93 12.67
C TRP A 427 -7.26 -12.67 12.02
N VAL A 428 -6.40 -11.67 11.88
CA VAL A 428 -6.74 -10.42 11.17
C VAL A 428 -6.08 -10.48 9.80
N VAL A 429 -6.88 -10.37 8.74
CA VAL A 429 -6.43 -10.39 7.34
C VAL A 429 -6.71 -9.01 6.76
N THR A 430 -5.69 -8.34 6.27
CA THR A 430 -5.79 -6.99 5.71
C THR A 430 -4.66 -6.78 4.70
N HIS A 431 -4.62 -5.64 4.00
CA HIS A 431 -3.63 -5.43 2.92
C HIS A 431 -2.47 -4.54 3.35
N VAL A 432 -2.72 -3.24 3.53
CA VAL A 432 -1.71 -2.23 3.82
C VAL A 432 -1.26 -2.32 5.29
N PRO A 433 0.04 -2.55 5.57
CA PRO A 433 0.56 -2.52 6.92
C PRO A 433 0.45 -1.12 7.57
N THR A 434 0.21 -1.07 8.89
CA THR A 434 0.07 0.19 9.61
C THR A 434 1.40 0.84 10.04
N GLY A 435 2.50 0.12 9.93
CA GLY A 435 3.77 0.46 10.58
C GLY A 435 4.93 0.74 9.63
N GLY A 436 6.16 0.49 10.10
CA GLY A 436 7.41 0.69 9.39
C GLY A 436 7.43 0.01 8.03
N ALA A 437 6.69 -1.08 7.88
CA ALA A 437 6.52 -1.78 6.62
C ALA A 437 5.40 -1.29 5.72
N GLY A 438 4.65 -0.24 6.05
CA GLY A 438 3.49 0.12 5.23
C GLY A 438 3.17 1.60 5.15
N ASP A 439 2.20 1.85 4.29
CA ASP A 439 1.76 3.18 3.86
C ASP A 439 0.55 3.69 4.63
N GLY A 440 0.40 3.22 5.87
CA GLY A 440 -0.63 3.66 6.80
C GLY A 440 -0.40 5.07 7.32
N LEU A 441 -1.51 5.79 7.54
CA LEU A 441 -1.48 7.13 8.13
C LEU A 441 -1.17 7.10 9.63
N PRO A 442 -0.41 8.08 10.16
CA PRO A 442 0.06 8.05 11.54
C PRO A 442 -1.05 7.85 12.58
N TRP A 443 -2.15 8.62 12.50
CA TRP A 443 -3.24 8.54 13.47
C TRP A 443 -3.98 7.20 13.42
N SER A 444 -4.33 6.70 12.23
CA SER A 444 -5.00 5.42 12.07
C SER A 444 -4.08 4.25 12.46
N SER A 445 -2.78 4.35 12.18
CA SER A 445 -1.81 3.35 12.62
C SER A 445 -1.73 3.22 14.14
N GLU A 446 -1.84 4.34 14.84
CA GLU A 446 -1.81 4.37 16.30
C GLU A 446 -3.11 3.80 16.90
N VAL A 447 -4.26 4.08 16.28
CA VAL A 447 -5.54 3.44 16.64
C VAL A 447 -5.45 1.91 16.49
N MET A 448 -4.98 1.43 15.34
CA MET A 448 -4.80 0.00 15.10
C MET A 448 -3.82 -0.63 16.10
N ARG A 449 -2.70 0.05 16.39
CA ARG A 449 -1.72 -0.41 17.39
C ARG A 449 -2.37 -0.57 18.77
N GLN A 450 -3.15 0.40 19.23
CA GLN A 450 -3.80 0.32 20.55
C GLN A 450 -4.83 -0.81 20.61
N ILE A 451 -5.59 -1.03 19.54
CA ILE A 451 -6.53 -2.17 19.43
C ILE A 451 -5.75 -3.50 19.51
N ILE A 452 -4.68 -3.64 18.72
CA ILE A 452 -3.83 -4.83 18.75
C ILE A 452 -3.26 -5.07 20.16
N VAL A 453 -2.68 -4.04 20.79
CA VAL A 453 -2.12 -4.12 22.15
C VAL A 453 -3.16 -4.60 23.17
N ARG A 454 -4.41 -4.13 23.03
CA ARG A 454 -5.51 -4.52 23.92
C ARG A 454 -5.89 -5.99 23.79
N PHE A 455 -5.95 -6.52 22.57
CA PHE A 455 -6.49 -7.86 22.30
C PHE A 455 -5.42 -8.94 22.10
N SER A 456 -4.13 -8.57 22.06
CA SER A 456 -3.00 -9.50 22.01
C SER A 456 -2.40 -9.77 23.40
N PRO A 457 -1.84 -10.96 23.64
CA PRO A 457 -1.77 -12.10 22.71
C PRO A 457 -2.95 -13.07 22.85
N HIS A 458 -3.95 -12.81 23.71
CA HIS A 458 -4.96 -13.80 24.11
C HIS A 458 -6.13 -13.96 23.15
N VAL A 459 -6.48 -12.93 22.38
CA VAL A 459 -7.53 -13.00 21.35
C VAL A 459 -6.88 -13.06 19.97
N ILE A 460 -6.10 -12.04 19.60
CA ILE A 460 -5.42 -11.98 18.30
C ILE A 460 -4.20 -12.91 18.33
N ALA A 461 -4.22 -13.92 17.45
CA ALA A 461 -3.13 -14.89 17.29
C ALA A 461 -2.12 -14.47 16.20
N ALA A 462 -2.57 -13.81 15.14
CA ALA A 462 -1.73 -13.30 14.07
C ALA A 462 -2.46 -12.21 13.27
N VAL A 463 -1.67 -11.34 12.63
CA VAL A 463 -2.14 -10.36 11.64
C VAL A 463 -1.42 -10.64 10.32
N PHE A 464 -2.12 -10.57 9.20
CA PHE A 464 -1.61 -10.86 7.86
C PHE A 464 -1.82 -9.65 6.94
N TYR A 465 -0.80 -9.36 6.15
CA TYR A 465 -0.66 -8.22 5.25
C TYR A 465 -0.07 -8.66 3.90
N GLY A 466 -0.25 -7.81 2.88
CA GLY A 466 0.42 -7.86 1.57
C GLY A 466 1.11 -6.52 1.28
N HIS A 467 0.83 -5.93 0.11
CA HIS A 467 1.09 -4.54 -0.29
C HIS A 467 2.54 -4.16 -0.58
N THR A 468 3.49 -4.61 0.26
CA THR A 468 4.90 -4.21 0.12
C THR A 468 5.64 -4.96 -0.98
N HIS A 469 4.98 -5.99 -1.50
CA HIS A 469 5.48 -7.02 -2.42
C HIS A 469 6.63 -7.87 -1.85
N ALA A 470 7.24 -7.48 -0.74
CA ALA A 470 8.45 -8.07 -0.17
C ALA A 470 8.17 -9.13 0.89
N ASP A 471 9.13 -10.03 1.12
CA ASP A 471 9.09 -10.93 2.28
C ASP A 471 9.48 -10.19 3.55
N GLN A 472 8.50 -9.88 4.38
CA GLN A 472 8.70 -9.06 5.57
C GLN A 472 7.82 -9.53 6.73
N PHE A 473 8.05 -8.90 7.87
CA PHE A 473 7.18 -8.99 9.04
C PHE A 473 7.26 -7.68 9.83
N THR A 474 6.34 -7.49 10.76
CA THR A 474 6.45 -6.44 11.77
C THR A 474 6.07 -6.99 13.14
N VAL A 475 6.65 -6.44 14.21
CA VAL A 475 6.32 -6.79 15.59
C VAL A 475 5.60 -5.62 16.25
N TYR A 476 4.48 -5.91 16.91
CA TYR A 476 3.76 -4.95 17.73
C TYR A 476 4.21 -5.09 19.18
N TYR A 477 4.57 -3.97 19.80
CA TYR A 477 5.01 -3.90 21.18
C TYR A 477 4.00 -3.16 22.07
N ASP A 478 3.91 -3.55 23.34
CA ASP A 478 3.25 -2.75 24.38
C ASP A 478 4.15 -1.57 24.78
N THR A 479 4.34 -0.65 23.85
CA THR A 479 5.15 0.55 24.05
C THR A 479 4.22 1.72 24.41
N PRO A 480 4.44 2.40 25.55
CA PRO A 480 3.74 3.64 25.86
C PRO A 480 3.95 4.69 24.77
N HIS A 481 2.93 5.51 24.50
CA HIS A 481 3.01 6.59 23.52
C HIS A 481 4.24 7.48 23.75
N GLY A 482 5.05 7.68 22.71
CA GLY A 482 6.26 8.50 22.74
C GLY A 482 7.51 7.83 23.35
N SER A 483 7.42 6.57 23.76
CA SER A 483 8.59 5.80 24.17
C SER A 483 9.39 5.30 22.95
N THR A 484 10.71 5.29 23.09
CA THR A 484 11.66 4.68 22.13
C THR A 484 11.93 3.21 22.45
N ASP A 485 11.47 2.72 23.61
CA ASP A 485 11.80 1.40 24.11
C ASP A 485 10.78 0.36 23.64
N MET A 486 11.24 -0.56 22.78
CA MET A 486 10.48 -1.69 22.23
C MET A 486 10.82 -2.97 22.99
N THR A 487 10.25 -3.13 24.19
CA THR A 487 10.69 -4.18 25.14
C THR A 487 9.67 -5.28 25.42
N ASP A 488 8.41 -5.11 25.04
CA ASP A 488 7.32 -6.07 25.31
C ASP A 488 6.61 -6.51 24.02
N PRO A 489 7.15 -7.49 23.26
CA PRO A 489 6.58 -7.91 21.99
C PRO A 489 5.29 -8.74 22.19
N LEU A 490 4.19 -8.32 21.55
CA LEU A 490 2.85 -8.88 21.75
C LEU A 490 2.33 -9.74 20.60
N THR A 491 2.47 -9.28 19.36
CA THR A 491 2.01 -10.02 18.18
C THR A 491 2.85 -9.70 16.94
N THR A 492 2.80 -10.60 15.96
CA THR A 492 3.50 -10.47 14.68
C THR A 492 2.49 -10.15 13.57
N GLY A 493 2.78 -9.12 12.79
CA GLY A 493 2.21 -8.89 11.47
C GLY A 493 3.05 -9.59 10.42
N TRP A 494 2.47 -10.56 9.71
CA TRP A 494 3.12 -11.31 8.64
C TRP A 494 2.83 -10.64 7.31
N ILE A 495 3.87 -10.29 6.55
CA ILE A 495 3.73 -9.59 5.28
C ILE A 495 4.19 -10.54 4.17
N VAL A 496 3.24 -10.98 3.34
CA VAL A 496 3.52 -11.97 2.28
C VAL A 496 4.18 -11.32 1.07
N GLN A 497 4.90 -12.15 0.32
CA GLN A 497 5.52 -11.77 -0.93
C GLN A 497 4.46 -11.63 -2.05
N SER A 498 4.79 -10.83 -3.06
CA SER A 498 4.01 -10.74 -4.28
C SER A 498 4.22 -11.90 -5.25
N ILE A 499 3.19 -12.18 -6.04
CA ILE A 499 3.33 -12.91 -7.31
C ILE A 499 3.88 -11.97 -8.39
N THR A 500 3.45 -10.70 -8.41
CA THR A 500 3.97 -9.73 -9.37
C THR A 500 5.50 -9.56 -9.24
N PRO A 501 6.26 -9.55 -10.35
CA PRO A 501 7.70 -9.28 -10.33
C PRO A 501 8.07 -7.83 -10.02
N VAL A 502 7.18 -6.87 -10.24
CA VAL A 502 7.46 -5.46 -9.94
C VAL A 502 7.53 -5.27 -8.41
N ASP A 503 8.47 -4.56 -7.82
CA ASP A 503 9.63 -3.85 -8.36
C ASP A 503 10.92 -4.68 -8.21
N PHE A 504 11.25 -5.53 -9.19
CA PHE A 504 12.47 -6.35 -9.24
C PHE A 504 12.55 -7.52 -8.26
N TYR A 505 11.41 -8.14 -8.02
CA TYR A 505 11.27 -9.32 -7.18
C TYR A 505 11.08 -10.59 -8.00
N ASN A 506 11.52 -11.73 -7.44
CA ASN A 506 11.07 -13.01 -7.96
C ASN A 506 9.62 -13.27 -7.53
N PRO A 507 8.77 -13.88 -8.37
CA PRO A 507 7.43 -14.32 -7.99
C PRO A 507 7.49 -15.34 -6.84
N SER A 508 6.61 -15.20 -5.85
CA SER A 508 6.65 -16.04 -4.65
C SER A 508 5.30 -16.12 -3.94
N TRP A 509 5.11 -17.20 -3.19
CA TRP A 509 3.99 -17.39 -2.28
C TRP A 509 4.43 -18.23 -1.07
N ARG A 510 3.58 -18.30 -0.04
CA ARG A 510 3.86 -19.13 1.15
C ARG A 510 2.64 -19.86 1.68
N TYR A 511 2.88 -20.84 2.53
CA TYR A 511 1.86 -21.36 3.44
C TYR A 511 2.40 -21.39 4.87
N TYR A 512 1.48 -21.44 5.82
CA TYR A 512 1.79 -21.55 7.23
C TYR A 512 1.48 -22.93 7.77
N GLU A 513 2.38 -23.47 8.59
CA GLU A 513 2.07 -24.54 9.52
C GLU A 513 1.51 -23.89 10.79
N VAL A 514 0.31 -24.28 11.22
CA VAL A 514 -0.46 -23.59 12.26
C VAL A 514 -0.81 -24.57 13.37
N ASP A 515 -0.61 -24.20 14.65
CA ASP A 515 -1.07 -25.05 15.76
C ASP A 515 -2.59 -25.17 15.75
N SER A 516 -3.09 -26.41 15.86
CA SER A 516 -4.51 -26.72 15.71
C SER A 516 -5.42 -26.17 16.82
N LYS A 517 -4.84 -25.66 17.91
CA LYS A 517 -5.56 -25.20 19.10
C LYS A 517 -5.33 -23.73 19.43
N THR A 518 -4.09 -23.24 19.37
CA THR A 518 -3.77 -21.83 19.65
C THR A 518 -3.92 -20.95 18.42
N PHE A 519 -3.91 -21.58 17.22
CA PHE A 519 -3.89 -20.92 15.92
C PHE A 519 -2.69 -20.00 15.71
N GLU A 520 -1.62 -20.20 16.50
CA GLU A 520 -0.37 -19.49 16.29
C GLU A 520 0.44 -20.15 15.17
N ILE A 521 1.26 -19.34 14.50
CA ILE A 521 2.09 -19.80 13.40
C ILE A 521 3.27 -20.60 13.95
N MET A 522 3.39 -21.85 13.53
CA MET A 522 4.49 -22.76 13.88
C MET A 522 5.64 -22.68 12.89
N ASP A 523 5.34 -22.43 11.62
CA ASP A 523 6.35 -22.14 10.60
C ASP A 523 5.71 -21.44 9.40
N SER A 524 6.54 -20.77 8.60
CA SER A 524 6.21 -20.25 7.27
C SER A 524 7.09 -20.96 6.26
N LYS A 525 6.46 -21.60 5.26
CA LYS A 525 7.13 -22.34 4.18
C LYS A 525 6.96 -21.55 2.89
N ASN A 526 8.08 -21.05 2.36
CA ASN A 526 8.08 -20.10 1.26
C ASN A 526 8.56 -20.77 -0.02
N TYR A 527 7.90 -20.47 -1.14
CA TYR A 527 8.26 -20.94 -2.48
C TYR A 527 8.44 -19.76 -3.42
N TYR A 528 9.34 -19.90 -4.38
CA TYR A 528 9.62 -18.87 -5.37
C TYR A 528 10.04 -19.52 -6.68
N THR A 529 10.04 -18.73 -7.75
CA THR A 529 10.67 -19.13 -9.02
C THR A 529 11.69 -18.08 -9.45
N GLN A 530 12.82 -18.53 -10.00
CA GLN A 530 13.85 -17.66 -10.57
C GLN A 530 13.39 -17.16 -11.94
N LEU A 531 12.86 -15.94 -11.96
CA LEU A 531 12.18 -15.40 -13.14
C LEU A 531 13.14 -15.20 -14.32
N ASP A 532 14.37 -14.77 -14.06
CA ASP A 532 15.40 -14.54 -15.09
C ASP A 532 15.81 -15.80 -15.87
N GLN A 533 15.63 -16.98 -15.29
CA GLN A 533 15.87 -18.25 -15.98
C GLN A 533 14.86 -18.52 -17.11
N THR A 534 13.70 -17.85 -17.07
CA THR A 534 12.65 -17.97 -18.09
C THR A 534 12.85 -17.01 -19.25
N PHE A 535 13.85 -16.13 -19.19
CA PHE A 535 14.08 -15.10 -20.21
C PHE A 535 14.82 -15.68 -21.41
N ASP A 536 14.59 -15.10 -22.58
CA ASP A 536 15.37 -15.39 -23.80
C ASP A 536 16.75 -14.71 -23.82
N TYR A 537 17.10 -13.96 -22.77
CA TYR A 537 18.40 -13.32 -22.57
C TYR A 537 18.94 -13.51 -21.14
N ASP A 538 20.28 -13.45 -21.00
CA ASP A 538 21.00 -13.67 -19.74
C ASP A 538 21.38 -12.34 -19.07
N LEU A 539 20.69 -11.99 -17.98
CA LEU A 539 20.94 -10.77 -17.20
C LEU A 539 22.37 -10.66 -16.65
N SER A 540 23.07 -11.79 -16.47
CA SER A 540 24.45 -11.80 -15.97
C SER A 540 25.50 -11.44 -17.04
N LYS A 541 25.10 -11.37 -18.31
CA LYS A 541 25.98 -11.06 -19.46
C LYS A 541 25.53 -9.80 -20.19
N PRO A 542 25.60 -8.62 -19.53
CA PRO A 542 25.31 -7.37 -20.21
C PRO A 542 26.40 -7.04 -21.23
N TYR A 543 26.00 -6.48 -22.37
CA TYR A 543 26.90 -5.89 -23.35
C TYR A 543 26.41 -4.49 -23.75
N LEU A 544 27.33 -3.67 -24.27
CA LEU A 544 26.98 -2.36 -24.80
C LEU A 544 26.48 -2.51 -26.24
N ALA A 545 25.16 -2.50 -26.42
CA ALA A 545 24.52 -2.51 -27.73
C ALA A 545 24.72 -1.16 -28.42
N ASN A 546 24.85 -1.19 -29.75
CA ASN A 546 24.95 0.01 -30.60
C ASN A 546 26.01 1.03 -30.11
N ALA A 547 27.16 0.53 -29.63
CA ALA A 547 28.22 1.34 -29.03
C ALA A 547 28.73 2.50 -29.90
N SER A 548 28.60 2.40 -31.22
CA SER A 548 29.01 3.43 -32.20
C SER A 548 27.86 4.32 -32.69
N SER A 549 26.65 4.19 -32.13
CA SER A 549 25.47 4.95 -32.53
C SER A 549 25.24 6.18 -31.65
N SER A 550 24.21 6.97 -31.98
CA SER A 550 23.72 8.07 -31.14
C SER A 550 23.06 7.62 -29.82
N PHE A 551 22.78 6.33 -29.65
CA PHE A 551 22.13 5.79 -28.46
C PHE A 551 22.70 4.40 -28.07
N PRO A 552 23.89 4.38 -27.45
CA PRO A 552 24.41 3.17 -26.83
C PRO A 552 23.54 2.80 -25.62
N HIS A 553 23.15 1.53 -25.52
CA HIS A 553 22.32 1.03 -24.41
C HIS A 553 22.79 -0.36 -23.97
N VAL A 554 22.31 -0.80 -22.81
CA VAL A 554 22.61 -2.14 -22.29
C VAL A 554 21.72 -3.15 -23.02
N GLY A 555 22.33 -4.16 -23.63
CA GLY A 555 21.67 -5.38 -24.07
C GLY A 555 22.20 -6.58 -23.30
N TYR A 556 21.60 -7.74 -23.49
CA TYR A 556 21.97 -8.98 -22.80
C TYR A 556 22.17 -10.12 -23.80
N GLU A 557 23.20 -10.94 -23.58
CA GLU A 557 23.46 -12.08 -24.48
C GLU A 557 22.26 -13.05 -24.51
N PRO A 558 21.88 -13.59 -25.68
CA PRO A 558 20.77 -14.54 -25.76
C PRO A 558 21.01 -15.81 -24.94
N GLN A 559 19.95 -16.36 -24.37
CA GLN A 559 19.95 -17.67 -23.73
C GLN A 559 18.74 -18.50 -24.17
N THR A 560 18.77 -19.81 -23.90
CA THR A 560 17.57 -20.64 -24.10
C THR A 560 16.71 -20.54 -22.85
N PRO A 561 15.46 -20.04 -22.95
CA PRO A 561 14.59 -19.90 -21.79
C PRO A 561 14.26 -21.28 -21.19
N ALA A 562 14.36 -21.39 -19.87
CA ALA A 562 13.86 -22.55 -19.14
C ALA A 562 12.36 -22.40 -18.87
N ASN A 563 11.69 -23.51 -18.57
CA ASN A 563 10.36 -23.44 -17.98
C ASN A 563 10.48 -22.86 -16.57
N ALA A 564 9.47 -22.11 -16.12
CA ALA A 564 9.37 -21.68 -14.74
C ALA A 564 9.48 -22.90 -13.82
N LYS A 565 10.38 -22.79 -12.83
CA LYS A 565 10.64 -23.85 -11.86
C LYS A 565 10.44 -23.26 -10.49
N TRP A 566 9.39 -23.72 -9.81
CA TRP A 566 9.12 -23.36 -8.44
C TRP A 566 9.97 -24.19 -7.49
N GLU A 567 10.70 -23.50 -6.62
CA GLU A 567 11.62 -24.08 -5.66
C GLU A 567 11.20 -23.70 -4.24
N PHE A 568 11.47 -24.59 -3.29
CA PHE A 568 11.39 -24.23 -1.88
C PHE A 568 12.47 -23.20 -1.57
N LEU A 569 12.07 -22.01 -1.11
CA LEU A 569 12.99 -20.94 -0.76
C LEU A 569 13.56 -21.16 0.64
N TYR A 570 12.69 -21.19 1.67
CA TYR A 570 13.10 -21.39 3.06
C TYR A 570 11.92 -21.71 4.00
N SER A 571 12.27 -22.29 5.15
CA SER A 571 11.46 -22.34 6.38
C SER A 571 11.88 -21.17 7.27
N ALA A 572 10.91 -20.36 7.73
CA ALA A 572 11.21 -19.23 8.62
C ALA A 572 11.87 -19.67 9.92
N ARG A 573 11.44 -20.81 10.48
CA ARG A 573 12.08 -21.42 11.64
C ARG A 573 13.54 -21.74 11.39
N GLU A 574 13.84 -22.43 10.28
CA GLU A 574 15.22 -22.86 9.98
C GLU A 574 16.13 -21.68 9.63
N ALA A 575 15.64 -20.72 8.84
CA ALA A 575 16.42 -19.57 8.42
C ALA A 575 16.73 -18.62 9.58
N TYR A 576 15.77 -18.39 10.47
CA TYR A 576 15.90 -17.40 11.53
C TYR A 576 16.23 -17.96 12.93
N ASP A 577 16.42 -19.28 13.03
CA ASP A 577 16.96 -19.97 14.21
C ASP A 577 18.02 -21.03 13.83
N PRO A 578 19.11 -20.64 13.13
CA PRO A 578 20.06 -21.58 12.53
C PRO A 578 20.78 -22.49 13.56
N HIS A 579 20.72 -22.13 14.85
CA HIS A 579 21.30 -22.89 15.95
C HIS A 579 20.29 -23.72 16.74
N ASN A 580 19.01 -23.75 16.34
CA ASN A 580 17.92 -24.46 17.02
C ASN A 580 17.79 -24.08 18.50
N ASN A 581 17.92 -22.79 18.81
CA ASN A 581 17.82 -22.28 20.17
C ASN A 581 16.36 -22.02 20.59
N TRP A 582 15.44 -21.91 19.62
CA TRP A 582 14.02 -21.81 19.88
C TRP A 582 13.41 -23.21 20.05
N PRO A 583 12.50 -23.42 21.02
CA PRO A 583 11.87 -24.73 21.17
C PRO A 583 11.14 -25.17 19.89
N LYS A 584 11.37 -26.41 19.48
CA LYS A 584 10.81 -26.96 18.24
C LYS A 584 9.28 -26.87 18.19
N ASP A 585 8.64 -27.10 19.33
CA ASP A 585 7.18 -27.14 19.45
C ASP A 585 6.59 -25.80 19.93
N ALA A 586 7.40 -24.74 20.03
CA ALA A 586 6.94 -23.39 20.36
C ALA A 586 6.63 -22.60 19.08
N PRO A 587 5.55 -21.80 19.05
CA PRO A 587 5.20 -20.98 17.88
C PRO A 587 6.27 -19.92 17.57
N LEU A 588 6.28 -19.44 16.33
CA LEU A 588 7.04 -18.26 15.89
C LEU A 588 6.32 -16.98 16.31
N ASN A 589 6.14 -16.81 17.62
CA ASN A 589 5.41 -15.68 18.19
C ASN A 589 6.24 -14.38 18.20
N ALA A 590 5.67 -13.31 18.75
CA ALA A 590 6.33 -12.00 18.77
C ALA A 590 7.70 -12.01 19.47
N THR A 591 7.90 -12.84 20.50
CA THR A 591 9.20 -12.99 21.17
C THR A 591 10.26 -13.66 20.29
N PHE A 592 9.85 -14.64 19.46
CA PHE A 592 10.74 -15.20 18.44
C PHE A 592 11.20 -14.11 17.48
N TRP A 593 10.26 -13.34 16.93
CA TRP A 593 10.57 -12.32 15.92
C TRP A 593 11.33 -11.12 16.48
N ASP A 594 11.08 -10.71 17.73
CA ASP A 594 11.91 -9.72 18.43
C ASP A 594 13.38 -10.17 18.56
N ARG A 595 13.60 -11.46 18.84
CA ARG A 595 14.95 -12.05 18.82
C ARG A 595 15.56 -12.02 17.42
N VAL A 596 14.77 -12.29 16.37
CA VAL A 596 15.23 -12.20 14.97
C VAL A 596 15.63 -10.78 14.63
N ILE A 597 14.86 -9.76 15.02
CA ILE A 597 15.18 -8.34 14.81
C ILE A 597 16.54 -7.99 15.44
N LYS A 598 16.77 -8.41 16.70
CA LYS A 598 18.06 -8.21 17.38
C LYS A 598 19.22 -8.90 16.68
N ASN A 599 19.00 -10.09 16.12
CA ASN A 599 20.00 -10.79 15.33
C ASN A 599 20.27 -10.06 14.01
N ILE A 600 19.25 -9.63 13.27
CA ILE A 600 19.39 -8.83 12.04
C ILE A 600 20.21 -7.55 12.31
N GLN A 601 20.01 -6.93 13.47
CA GLN A 601 20.75 -5.71 13.83
C GLN A 601 22.23 -5.96 14.16
N SER A 602 22.58 -7.14 14.70
CA SER A 602 23.90 -7.42 15.28
C SER A 602 24.74 -8.45 14.53
N ASP A 603 24.13 -9.27 13.67
CA ASP A 603 24.75 -10.34 12.91
C ASP A 603 24.58 -10.08 11.39
N PRO A 604 25.67 -9.70 10.69
CA PRO A 604 25.65 -9.45 9.26
C PRO A 604 25.14 -10.62 8.42
N GLN A 605 25.34 -11.87 8.86
CA GLN A 605 24.87 -13.04 8.11
C GLN A 605 23.34 -13.18 8.17
N GLN A 606 22.75 -12.84 9.32
CA GLN A 606 21.29 -12.80 9.46
C GLN A 606 20.68 -11.65 8.66
N LEU A 607 21.36 -10.50 8.61
CA LEU A 607 20.97 -9.38 7.76
C LEU A 607 20.99 -9.77 6.28
N GLU A 608 22.06 -10.41 5.81
CA GLU A 608 22.17 -10.91 4.43
C GLU A 608 21.07 -11.93 4.12
N THR A 609 20.85 -12.90 5.01
CA THR A 609 19.76 -13.90 4.88
C THR A 609 18.39 -13.22 4.77
N PHE A 610 18.17 -12.17 5.57
CA PHE A 610 16.93 -11.41 5.53
C PHE A 610 16.74 -10.68 4.19
N TYR A 611 17.78 -10.03 3.64
CA TYR A 611 17.68 -9.36 2.34
C TYR A 611 17.53 -10.35 1.18
N ASP A 612 18.20 -11.49 1.21
CA ASP A 612 17.99 -12.56 0.24
C ASP A 612 16.53 -13.02 0.22
N ASN A 613 15.92 -13.21 1.40
CA ASN A 613 14.51 -13.60 1.50
C ASN A 613 13.56 -12.47 1.10
N TRP A 614 13.83 -11.22 1.52
CA TRP A 614 13.06 -10.03 1.13
C TRP A 614 12.87 -9.94 -0.38
N PHE A 615 13.97 -10.16 -1.12
CA PHE A 615 13.99 -10.12 -2.57
C PHE A 615 13.76 -11.48 -3.25
N ARG A 616 13.56 -12.54 -2.46
CA ARG A 616 13.45 -13.94 -2.93
C ARG A 616 14.58 -14.32 -3.88
N LYS A 617 15.81 -13.98 -3.51
CA LYS A 617 17.04 -14.23 -4.29
C LYS A 617 16.99 -13.67 -5.71
N SER A 618 16.26 -12.57 -5.91
CA SER A 618 16.27 -11.83 -7.16
C SER A 618 17.69 -11.39 -7.51
N PRO A 619 18.08 -11.35 -8.81
CA PRO A 619 19.35 -10.78 -9.23
C PRO A 619 19.51 -9.30 -8.86
N TYR A 620 18.42 -8.62 -8.45
CA TYR A 620 18.41 -7.23 -7.98
C TYR A 620 18.45 -7.10 -6.44
N THR A 621 18.74 -8.19 -5.72
CA THR A 621 18.85 -8.17 -4.25
C THR A 621 19.81 -7.08 -3.79
N LYS A 622 19.29 -6.13 -3.01
CA LYS A 622 20.08 -5.02 -2.49
C LYS A 622 20.98 -5.50 -1.36
N GLN A 623 22.24 -5.08 -1.39
CA GLN A 623 23.22 -5.41 -0.35
C GLN A 623 23.15 -4.38 0.78
N CYS A 624 22.91 -4.87 2.00
CA CYS A 624 22.93 -4.06 3.23
C CYS A 624 24.18 -4.41 4.03
N SER A 625 25.13 -3.47 4.14
CA SER A 625 26.47 -3.71 4.68
C SER A 625 26.62 -3.46 6.20
N GLY A 626 25.52 -3.55 6.96
CA GLY A 626 25.50 -3.29 8.41
C GLY A 626 25.39 -1.80 8.76
N GLY A 627 25.67 -1.46 10.03
CA GLY A 627 25.62 -0.07 10.52
C GLY A 627 24.20 0.52 10.51
N ASP A 628 24.06 1.73 9.94
CA ASP A 628 22.76 2.42 9.86
C ASP A 628 21.72 1.59 9.09
N CYS A 629 22.12 0.88 8.04
CA CYS A 629 21.21 0.03 7.28
C CYS A 629 20.61 -1.12 8.13
N ALA A 630 21.42 -1.74 9.00
CA ALA A 630 20.93 -2.76 9.92
C ALA A 630 20.02 -2.18 11.02
N LYS A 631 20.34 -0.98 11.52
CA LYS A 631 19.52 -0.27 12.50
C LYS A 631 18.17 0.13 11.90
N ASP A 632 18.16 0.71 10.70
CA ASP A 632 16.95 1.15 10.02
C ASP A 632 16.07 -0.06 9.66
N THR A 633 16.67 -1.17 9.22
CA THR A 633 15.96 -2.44 9.01
C THR A 633 15.34 -2.95 10.32
N ALA A 634 16.07 -2.91 11.44
CA ALA A 634 15.54 -3.34 12.71
C ALA A 634 14.36 -2.46 13.18
N CYS A 635 14.46 -1.13 13.02
CA CYS A 635 13.38 -0.20 13.33
C CYS A 635 12.15 -0.37 12.42
N PHE A 636 12.37 -0.63 11.14
CA PHE A 636 11.34 -0.97 10.17
C PHE A 636 10.52 -2.19 10.63
N LEU A 637 11.21 -3.27 11.03
CA LEU A 637 10.59 -4.51 11.49
C LEU A 637 9.93 -4.35 12.87
N ALA A 638 10.50 -3.54 13.76
CA ALA A 638 9.96 -3.35 15.12
C ALA A 638 8.86 -2.29 15.20
N GLY A 639 8.68 -1.48 14.15
CA GLY A 639 7.75 -0.36 14.13
C GLY A 639 6.34 -0.74 13.72
N GLY A 640 5.56 -1.49 14.52
CA GLY A 640 4.16 -1.83 14.16
C GLY A 640 3.20 -0.64 13.93
N SER A 641 3.62 0.59 14.29
CA SER A 641 2.95 1.85 13.96
C SER A 641 3.95 2.88 13.43
N TRP A 642 3.43 3.93 12.80
CA TRP A 642 4.24 5.01 12.24
C TRP A 642 5.07 5.74 13.32
N ASP A 643 4.47 6.02 14.48
CA ASP A 643 5.15 6.71 15.57
C ASP A 643 6.20 5.81 16.24
N SER A 644 5.93 4.50 16.36
CA SER A 644 6.91 3.51 16.83
C SER A 644 8.16 3.48 15.94
N LEU A 645 7.98 3.44 14.61
CA LEU A 645 9.08 3.51 13.65
C LEU A 645 9.92 4.77 13.85
N TYR A 646 9.27 5.93 13.82
CA TYR A 646 9.95 7.23 13.85
C TYR A 646 10.75 7.44 15.15
N ASN A 647 10.16 7.02 16.29
CA ASN A 647 10.84 7.04 17.58
C ASN A 647 12.07 6.12 17.60
N CYS A 648 11.98 4.91 17.04
CA CYS A 648 13.10 3.96 16.98
C CYS A 648 14.28 4.50 16.14
N GLU A 649 13.99 5.13 15.00
CA GLU A 649 15.03 5.70 14.14
C GLU A 649 15.80 6.84 14.83
N GLY A 650 15.26 7.40 15.92
CA GLY A 650 15.82 8.54 16.63
C GLY A 650 15.56 9.86 15.89
N LYS A 651 14.64 9.85 14.93
CA LYS A 651 14.11 11.07 14.32
C LYS A 651 13.18 11.67 15.37
N SER A 652 13.67 12.63 16.16
CA SER A 652 12.78 13.35 17.07
C SER A 652 11.70 14.04 16.23
N PRO A 653 10.41 14.04 16.64
CA PRO A 653 9.52 15.07 16.14
C PRO A 653 10.23 16.39 16.46
N ILE A 654 10.40 17.26 15.47
CA ILE A 654 10.85 18.62 15.74
C ILE A 654 9.79 19.19 16.68
N ARG A 655 10.07 19.16 17.99
CA ARG A 655 9.30 19.91 18.97
C ARG A 655 9.50 21.36 18.55
N GLY A 656 8.42 21.99 18.09
CA GLY A 656 8.39 23.44 18.00
C GLY A 656 8.81 24.02 19.35
N GLY A 657 9.83 24.88 19.32
CA GLY A 657 10.27 25.69 20.46
C GLY A 657 11.76 25.65 20.76
N GLU A 658 12.54 26.47 20.04
CA GLU A 658 13.35 27.54 20.64
C GLU A 658 13.21 28.82 19.81
#